data_AF-A0A2N9GF58-F1
#
_entry.id   AF-A0A2N9GF58-F1
#
_cell.length_a   1.000
_cell.length_b   1.000
_cell.length_c   1.000
_cell.angle_alpha   90.00
_cell.angle_beta   90.00
_cell.angle_gamma   90.00
#
_symmetry.space_group_name_H-M   'P 1'
#
loop_
_entity.id
_entity.type
_entity.pdbx_description
1 polymer ?
#
loop_
_entity_poly.entity_id
_entity_poly.type
_entity_poly.pdbx_seq_one_letter_code
_entity_poly.pdbx_strand_id
1 'polypeptide(L)'
;MPFQLKIVSTVPRSWFLFPLVLIFFLFIIVSYGAVEVNNINVSGVGLIIDVNTRIGKEEKIAMEIAAENYNTTSKTHKLSLYIHNSLRITSAAEEMIREKKVEVIIGMHTWQEAALVADIGGQAHVPVISFAAPAITPPLMTLRWPFLIQMATNGSEQIKCIADIVHAYDWQRVIAIYEDEAFSGDSGKLALLSEALQNVGSEIEYRLVLPPFSSLSDPAEIVREELVKLQNNTQSRVFIVLESSLAMVTHLFREAKKMGLVGRESVWIIPESITSLLDSMEQVEMNIQRKITSDPGIFALRAYDSIRIVIEAIERMSGNTSSPEMLLNNMLSSNFSGLSGKIHFEGRQLLDTNPILRIVNVVGKSYKEIDFWTPEFGFSMNPSMEKNDTTNTLAGPVIWPGNLNGTPKGWEMPTHAKPLKIGVPGRTTFEKFVKVEYREKPQKDNYTGFCIRIFDMALRLLGYDLPYEFHPYNGTYSDLVYHVYNKTYDAVIGDMTILADRLELVDFTLPYTDSGLAMIVPTKSEGSPLMFMKPFTREMWLVTAAILMYTMLIVWFLEHQNSPEFSGPWKKQMSTALWFTFSSLFFAHREKIYSNLTRLVIIVWLCVVLILTSSYTANLSSMLTVQKLQPNVTDIEWLKTNNLKIGCDGDSFVRKYLEECN
;
A
#
# COMPACT_ATOMS: atom_id res chain seq x y z
N MET A 1 -111.73 86.49 -3.55
CA MET A 1 -111.09 86.65 -2.21
C MET A 1 -111.52 85.48 -1.34
N PRO A 2 -110.63 84.72 -0.66
CA PRO A 2 -109.18 84.58 -0.80
C PRO A 2 -108.77 83.26 -1.50
N PHE A 3 -107.49 83.21 -1.90
CA PHE A 3 -106.83 82.15 -2.66
C PHE A 3 -106.67 80.85 -1.85
N GLN A 4 -107.06 79.72 -2.44
CA GLN A 4 -106.68 78.36 -2.02
C GLN A 4 -105.27 78.05 -2.53
N LEU A 5 -104.28 78.02 -1.63
CA LEU A 5 -102.93 77.55 -1.96
C LEU A 5 -102.85 76.04 -1.72
N LYS A 6 -102.89 75.26 -2.81
CA LYS A 6 -102.66 73.83 -2.83
C LYS A 6 -101.15 73.59 -2.81
N ILE A 7 -100.58 73.28 -1.64
CA ILE A 7 -99.18 72.87 -1.54
C ILE A 7 -99.10 71.37 -1.82
N VAL A 8 -98.62 71.02 -3.01
CA VAL A 8 -98.07 69.71 -3.32
C VAL A 8 -96.58 69.90 -3.49
N SER A 9 -95.79 69.44 -2.52
CA SER A 9 -94.42 69.02 -2.78
C SER A 9 -94.10 67.84 -1.87
N THR A 10 -94.07 66.68 -2.50
CA THR A 10 -93.58 65.40 -2.00
C THR A 10 -92.06 65.46 -1.92
N VAL A 11 -91.50 65.48 -0.71
CA VAL A 11 -90.08 65.12 -0.49
C VAL A 11 -90.04 63.64 -0.12
N PRO A 12 -89.42 62.77 -0.92
CA PRO A 12 -89.35 61.34 -0.62
C PRO A 12 -88.41 61.08 0.56
N ARG A 13 -88.78 60.09 1.37
CA ARG A 13 -88.15 59.62 2.62
C ARG A 13 -86.70 59.09 2.46
N SER A 14 -86.03 59.30 1.32
CA SER A 14 -84.72 58.72 0.98
C SER A 14 -83.50 59.56 1.36
N TRP A 15 -83.67 60.81 1.83
CA TRP A 15 -82.54 61.67 2.21
C TRP A 15 -82.03 61.50 3.65
N PHE A 16 -82.74 60.78 4.52
CA PHE A 16 -82.25 60.48 5.87
C PHE A 16 -81.36 59.22 5.97
N LEU A 17 -81.28 58.42 4.90
CA LEU A 17 -80.40 57.23 4.86
C LEU A 17 -79.01 57.54 4.31
N PHE A 18 -78.85 58.63 3.55
CA PHE A 18 -77.57 58.98 2.94
C PHE A 18 -76.44 59.27 3.95
N PRO A 19 -76.66 60.03 5.05
CA PRO A 19 -75.60 60.25 6.03
C PRO A 19 -75.28 59.00 6.85
N LEU A 20 -76.27 58.13 7.11
CA LEU A 20 -76.06 56.87 7.83
C LEU A 20 -75.29 55.83 6.99
N VAL A 21 -75.57 55.75 5.69
CA VAL A 21 -74.82 54.89 4.76
C VAL A 21 -73.41 55.43 4.54
N LEU A 22 -73.22 56.76 4.51
CA LEU A 22 -71.89 57.36 4.41
C LEU A 22 -71.06 57.13 5.67
N ILE A 23 -71.67 57.21 6.86
CA ILE A 23 -71.01 56.91 8.15
C ILE A 23 -70.69 55.42 8.24
N PHE A 24 -71.57 54.53 7.75
CA PHE A 24 -71.30 53.09 7.70
C PHE A 24 -70.19 52.74 6.71
N PHE A 25 -70.15 53.40 5.54
CA PHE A 25 -69.03 53.26 4.59
C PHE A 25 -67.73 53.86 5.14
N LEU A 26 -67.77 54.99 5.85
CA LEU A 26 -66.61 55.54 6.55
C LEU A 26 -66.13 54.63 7.68
N PHE A 27 -67.02 53.95 8.41
CA PHE A 27 -66.64 52.95 9.41
C PHE A 27 -66.03 51.69 8.80
N ILE A 28 -66.51 51.27 7.61
CA ILE A 28 -65.91 50.18 6.84
C ILE A 28 -64.54 50.60 6.28
N ILE A 29 -64.39 51.83 5.77
CA ILE A 29 -63.12 52.36 5.25
C ILE A 29 -62.11 52.57 6.39
N VAL A 30 -62.54 53.00 7.57
CA VAL A 30 -61.68 53.12 8.77
C VAL A 30 -61.36 51.74 9.38
N SER A 31 -62.24 50.75 9.23
CA SER A 31 -61.95 49.36 9.64
C SER A 31 -61.09 48.59 8.63
N TYR A 32 -61.10 48.98 7.35
CA TYR A 32 -60.20 48.46 6.31
C TYR A 32 -58.91 49.26 6.16
N GLY A 33 -58.79 50.40 6.85
CA GLY A 33 -57.51 51.06 7.12
C GLY A 33 -56.72 50.28 8.16
N ALA A 34 -56.52 48.98 7.94
CA ALA A 34 -55.42 48.28 8.59
C ALA A 34 -54.16 48.97 8.08
N VAL A 35 -53.54 49.75 8.96
CA VAL A 35 -52.12 50.03 8.85
C VAL A 35 -51.48 48.65 8.75
N GLU A 36 -50.99 48.28 7.56
CA GLU A 36 -49.96 47.26 7.44
C GLU A 36 -48.80 47.78 8.29
N VAL A 37 -48.79 47.39 9.55
CA VAL A 37 -47.56 47.29 10.30
C VAL A 37 -46.76 46.31 9.47
N ASN A 38 -45.80 46.81 8.68
CA ASN A 38 -44.73 45.99 8.13
C ASN A 38 -44.00 45.37 9.34
N ASN A 39 -44.58 44.31 9.90
CA ASN A 39 -43.92 43.48 10.90
C ASN A 39 -42.82 42.79 10.13
N ILE A 40 -41.63 43.39 10.18
CA ILE A 40 -40.42 42.77 9.67
C ILE A 40 -40.21 41.53 10.52
N ASN A 41 -40.38 40.35 9.92
CA ASN A 41 -40.10 39.09 10.60
C ASN A 41 -38.59 38.99 10.82
N VAL A 42 -38.17 38.75 12.07
CA VAL A 42 -36.75 38.60 12.41
C VAL A 42 -36.47 37.14 12.74
N SER A 43 -35.72 36.47 11.88
CA SER A 43 -35.27 35.09 12.09
C SER A 43 -33.94 35.08 12.84
N GLY A 44 -33.90 34.36 13.96
CA GLY A 44 -32.69 34.21 14.78
C GLY A 44 -31.81 33.07 14.26
N VAL A 45 -30.52 33.32 14.07
CA VAL A 45 -29.52 32.31 13.70
C VAL A 45 -28.48 32.21 14.82
N GLY A 46 -28.30 31.02 15.37
CA GLY A 46 -27.28 30.71 16.37
C GLY A 46 -25.97 30.30 15.73
N LEU A 47 -24.85 30.89 16.17
CA LEU A 47 -23.52 30.63 15.66
C LEU A 47 -22.64 30.06 16.78
N ILE A 48 -22.23 28.79 16.64
CA ILE A 48 -21.32 28.10 17.57
C ILE A 48 -19.95 27.99 16.90
N ILE A 49 -19.10 28.98 17.14
CA ILE A 49 -17.77 29.11 16.51
C ILE A 49 -16.75 29.64 17.54
N ASP A 50 -15.48 29.24 17.41
CA ASP A 50 -14.40 29.77 18.26
C ASP A 50 -13.82 31.07 17.68
N VAL A 51 -14.39 32.19 18.11
CA VAL A 51 -13.98 33.55 17.72
C VAL A 51 -12.59 33.97 18.23
N ASN A 52 -11.92 33.15 19.04
CA ASN A 52 -10.54 33.41 19.44
C ASN A 52 -9.54 32.95 18.38
N THR A 53 -9.91 31.95 17.58
CA THR A 53 -9.10 31.44 16.46
C THR A 53 -9.18 32.36 15.24
N ARG A 54 -8.21 32.24 14.32
CA ARG A 54 -8.27 32.93 13.03
C ARG A 54 -9.50 32.49 12.23
N ILE A 55 -9.71 31.17 12.13
CA ILE A 55 -10.83 30.57 11.42
C ILE A 55 -12.15 31.18 11.91
N GLY A 56 -12.43 31.11 13.20
CA GLY A 56 -13.70 31.63 13.74
C GLY A 56 -13.86 33.15 13.59
N LYS A 57 -12.77 33.94 13.55
CA LYS A 57 -12.84 35.38 13.24
C LYS A 57 -13.25 35.64 11.79
N GLU A 58 -12.66 34.90 10.86
CA GLU A 58 -12.99 35.01 9.43
C GLU A 58 -14.43 34.55 9.16
N GLU A 59 -14.85 33.45 9.78
CA GLU A 59 -16.23 32.95 9.70
C GLU A 59 -17.25 33.92 10.25
N LYS A 60 -16.97 34.51 11.42
CA LYS A 60 -17.82 35.54 12.02
C LYS A 60 -18.04 36.69 11.04
N ILE A 61 -16.95 37.25 10.51
CA ILE A 61 -17.01 38.39 9.58
C ILE A 61 -17.78 38.01 8.31
N ALA A 62 -17.50 36.82 7.74
CA ALA A 62 -18.17 36.34 6.55
C ALA A 62 -19.70 36.21 6.74
N MET A 63 -20.13 35.65 7.87
CA MET A 63 -21.55 35.52 8.21
C MET A 63 -22.22 36.87 8.51
N GLU A 64 -21.52 37.77 9.21
CA GLU A 64 -22.00 39.14 9.45
C GLU A 64 -22.22 39.90 8.14
N ILE A 65 -21.27 39.81 7.19
CA ILE A 65 -21.40 40.42 5.85
C ILE A 65 -22.60 39.83 5.10
N ALA A 66 -22.76 38.50 5.11
CA ALA A 66 -23.88 37.83 4.44
C ALA A 66 -25.24 38.29 5.01
N ALA A 67 -25.36 38.34 6.34
CA ALA A 67 -26.58 38.76 7.02
C ALA A 67 -26.85 40.26 6.85
N GLU A 68 -25.84 41.11 6.91
CA GLU A 68 -25.98 42.55 6.70
C GLU A 68 -26.44 42.86 5.28
N ASN A 69 -25.83 42.24 4.28
CA ASN A 69 -26.21 42.42 2.87
C ASN A 69 -27.68 42.04 2.62
N TYR A 70 -28.14 40.95 3.24
CA TYR A 70 -29.55 40.57 3.21
C TYR A 70 -30.45 41.58 3.94
N ASN A 71 -30.07 41.99 5.16
CA ASN A 71 -30.83 42.91 5.98
C ASN A 71 -30.98 44.31 5.37
N THR A 72 -30.02 44.74 4.54
CA THR A 72 -30.11 46.00 3.79
C THR A 72 -31.00 45.91 2.56
N THR A 73 -31.12 44.72 1.97
CA THR A 73 -31.82 44.51 0.70
C THR A 73 -33.27 44.06 0.91
N SER A 74 -33.52 43.23 1.92
CA SER A 74 -34.83 42.66 2.23
C SER A 74 -35.74 43.67 2.92
N LYS A 75 -36.99 43.74 2.45
CA LYS A 75 -38.03 44.63 3.02
C LYS A 75 -38.97 43.92 3.99
N THR A 76 -38.99 42.58 3.97
CA THR A 76 -40.00 41.77 4.66
C THR A 76 -39.42 40.94 5.80
N HIS A 77 -38.14 40.52 5.70
CA HIS A 77 -37.48 39.65 6.67
C HIS A 77 -36.08 40.17 7.00
N LYS A 78 -35.65 39.96 8.25
CA LYS A 78 -34.29 40.25 8.72
C LYS A 78 -33.71 39.07 9.46
N LEU A 79 -32.39 38.97 9.46
CA LEU A 79 -31.62 37.99 10.22
C LEU A 79 -30.97 38.64 11.43
N SER A 80 -31.03 37.97 12.57
CA SER A 80 -30.29 38.31 13.79
C SER A 80 -29.33 37.19 14.14
N LEU A 81 -28.03 37.49 14.17
CA LEU A 81 -26.98 36.50 14.49
C LEU A 81 -26.67 36.52 15.99
N TYR A 82 -26.65 35.33 16.61
CA TYR A 82 -26.29 35.15 18.02
C TYR A 82 -25.04 34.28 18.11
N ILE A 83 -23.92 34.87 18.51
CA ILE A 83 -22.63 34.18 18.57
C ILE A 83 -22.37 33.67 19.99
N HIS A 84 -21.96 32.42 20.11
CA HIS A 84 -21.47 31.84 21.35
C HIS A 84 -20.13 31.15 21.14
N ASN A 85 -19.25 31.24 22.14
CA ASN A 85 -17.91 30.69 22.08
C ASN A 85 -17.86 29.22 22.54
N SER A 86 -17.07 28.39 21.86
CA SER A 86 -17.13 26.92 21.86
C SER A 86 -16.78 26.19 23.18
N LEU A 87 -16.58 26.88 24.32
CA LEU A 87 -16.11 26.21 25.55
C LEU A 87 -17.17 25.32 26.22
N ARG A 88 -18.46 25.53 25.98
CA ARG A 88 -19.58 24.75 26.56
C ARG A 88 -20.72 24.56 25.56
N ILE A 89 -20.46 23.77 24.52
CA ILE A 89 -21.30 23.69 23.31
C ILE A 89 -22.72 23.18 23.58
N THR A 90 -22.89 22.19 24.45
CA THR A 90 -24.23 21.68 24.79
C THR A 90 -25.07 22.74 25.49
N SER A 91 -24.50 23.42 26.49
CA SER A 91 -25.14 24.53 27.20
C SER A 91 -25.42 25.71 26.25
N ALA A 92 -24.51 25.99 25.32
CA ALA A 92 -24.68 27.03 24.32
C ALA A 92 -25.86 26.74 23.37
N ALA A 93 -25.96 25.51 22.87
CA ALA A 93 -27.07 25.09 22.01
C ALA A 93 -28.41 25.17 22.76
N GLU A 94 -28.46 24.72 24.00
CA GLU A 94 -29.66 24.84 24.85
C GLU A 94 -30.07 26.30 25.10
N GLU A 95 -29.12 27.19 25.39
CA GLU A 95 -29.36 28.63 25.57
C GLU A 95 -29.90 29.27 24.27
N MET A 96 -29.28 28.97 23.13
CA MET A 96 -29.71 29.49 21.82
C MET A 96 -31.15 29.09 21.50
N ILE A 97 -31.50 27.83 21.76
CA ILE A 97 -32.84 27.30 21.47
C ILE A 97 -33.87 27.85 22.45
N ARG A 98 -33.59 27.80 23.76
CA ARG A 98 -34.59 28.12 24.79
C ARG A 98 -34.72 29.62 25.06
N GLU A 99 -33.60 30.33 25.11
CA GLU A 99 -33.56 31.75 25.49
C GLU A 99 -33.59 32.67 24.28
N LYS A 100 -32.74 32.40 23.28
CA LYS A 100 -32.64 33.23 22.06
C LYS A 100 -33.65 32.87 20.98
N LYS A 101 -34.30 31.70 21.09
CA LYS A 101 -35.30 31.18 20.14
C LYS A 101 -34.79 31.18 18.70
N VAL A 102 -33.57 30.70 18.50
CA VAL A 102 -33.00 30.59 17.15
C VAL A 102 -33.76 29.58 16.31
N GLU A 103 -33.88 29.86 15.01
CA GLU A 103 -34.51 28.99 14.03
C GLU A 103 -33.50 28.02 13.41
N VAL A 104 -32.21 28.35 13.44
CA VAL A 104 -31.11 27.56 12.86
C VAL A 104 -29.88 27.70 13.74
N ILE A 105 -29.10 26.63 13.88
CA ILE A 105 -27.76 26.66 14.47
C ILE A 105 -26.72 26.34 13.38
N ILE A 106 -25.63 27.10 13.32
CA ILE A 106 -24.55 26.96 12.34
C ILE A 106 -23.20 26.95 13.06
N GLY A 107 -22.27 26.09 12.65
CA GLY A 107 -20.88 26.11 13.13
C GLY A 107 -20.25 24.74 13.32
N MET A 108 -19.45 24.59 14.39
CA MET A 108 -18.77 23.37 14.84
C MET A 108 -17.72 22.83 13.85
N HIS A 109 -16.46 22.81 14.30
CA HIS A 109 -15.31 22.41 13.47
C HIS A 109 -14.91 20.95 13.65
N THR A 110 -15.41 20.30 14.70
CA THR A 110 -15.19 18.87 14.96
C THR A 110 -16.51 18.12 14.88
N TRP A 111 -16.45 16.87 14.42
CA TRP A 111 -17.65 16.06 14.24
C TRP A 111 -18.34 15.74 15.57
N GLN A 112 -17.57 15.64 16.64
CA GLN A 112 -18.00 15.37 18.01
C GLN A 112 -18.92 16.48 18.50
N GLU A 113 -18.50 17.74 18.32
CA GLU A 113 -19.30 18.91 18.65
C GLU A 113 -20.59 18.95 17.82
N ALA A 114 -20.47 18.73 16.51
CA ALA A 114 -21.61 18.72 15.60
C ALA A 114 -22.65 17.65 15.96
N ALA A 115 -22.22 16.43 16.32
CA ALA A 115 -23.10 15.35 16.71
C ALA A 115 -23.88 15.66 18.00
N LEU A 116 -23.21 16.25 19.01
CA LEU A 116 -23.86 16.66 20.26
C LEU A 116 -24.92 17.75 20.03
N VAL A 117 -24.60 18.76 19.22
CA VAL A 117 -25.56 19.83 18.88
C VAL A 117 -26.68 19.29 18.00
N ALA A 118 -26.39 18.35 17.10
CA ALA A 118 -27.40 17.70 16.25
C ALA A 118 -28.40 16.87 17.07
N ASP A 119 -27.98 16.22 18.16
CA ASP A 119 -28.90 15.55 19.09
C ASP A 119 -29.87 16.54 19.74
N ILE A 120 -29.35 17.68 20.23
CA ILE A 120 -30.15 18.74 20.87
C ILE A 120 -31.09 19.40 19.85
N GLY A 121 -30.56 19.77 18.68
CA GLY A 121 -31.33 20.36 17.58
C GLY A 121 -32.42 19.42 17.06
N GLY A 122 -32.11 18.12 16.96
CA GLY A 122 -33.09 17.09 16.57
C GLY A 122 -34.25 16.98 17.55
N GLN A 123 -33.99 17.04 18.87
CA GLN A 123 -35.05 17.05 19.88
C GLN A 123 -35.89 18.33 19.82
N ALA A 124 -35.24 19.47 19.61
CA ALA A 124 -35.89 20.78 19.52
C ALA A 124 -36.53 21.09 18.15
N HIS A 125 -36.34 20.22 17.15
CA HIS A 125 -36.72 20.46 15.76
C HIS A 125 -36.08 21.72 15.18
N VAL A 126 -34.81 21.98 15.50
CA VAL A 126 -34.02 23.11 15.00
C VAL A 126 -32.94 22.58 14.06
N PRO A 127 -32.94 22.98 12.76
CA PRO A 127 -31.90 22.64 11.81
C PRO A 127 -30.50 23.04 12.30
N VAL A 128 -29.54 22.14 12.11
CA VAL A 128 -28.13 22.34 12.44
C VAL A 128 -27.29 22.21 11.18
N ILE A 129 -26.56 23.26 10.81
CA ILE A 129 -25.57 23.24 9.73
C ILE A 129 -24.18 23.08 10.34
N SER A 130 -23.53 21.96 10.05
CA SER A 130 -22.21 21.60 10.58
C SER A 130 -21.08 21.92 9.59
N PHE A 131 -20.00 22.55 10.07
CA PHE A 131 -18.73 22.71 9.35
C PHE A 131 -17.79 21.51 9.52
N ALA A 132 -18.24 20.47 10.22
CA ALA A 132 -17.57 19.20 10.34
C ALA A 132 -18.38 18.06 9.69
N ALA A 133 -17.67 17.05 9.20
CA ALA A 133 -18.23 15.81 8.70
C ALA A 133 -17.47 14.62 9.31
N PRO A 134 -18.13 13.49 9.56
CA PRO A 134 -17.44 12.29 10.02
C PRO A 134 -16.56 11.77 8.88
N ALA A 135 -15.37 11.26 9.23
CA ALA A 135 -14.50 10.61 8.26
C ALA A 135 -15.20 9.43 7.56
N ILE A 136 -15.93 8.62 8.34
CA ILE A 136 -16.72 7.49 7.85
C ILE A 136 -18.19 7.77 8.18
N THR A 137 -19.03 7.92 7.16
CA THR A 137 -20.46 8.18 7.33
C THR A 137 -21.13 7.02 8.08
N PRO A 138 -21.72 7.26 9.28
CA PRO A 138 -22.39 6.21 10.02
C PRO A 138 -23.62 5.66 9.28
N PRO A 139 -23.91 4.35 9.38
CA PRO A 139 -25.16 3.81 8.86
C PRO A 139 -26.35 4.49 9.56
N LEU A 140 -27.41 4.78 8.79
CA LEU A 140 -28.63 5.42 9.30
C LEU A 140 -28.43 6.84 9.89
N MET A 141 -27.40 7.58 9.45
CA MET A 141 -27.13 8.96 9.88
C MET A 141 -28.38 9.85 9.81
N THR A 142 -29.17 9.73 8.74
CA THR A 142 -30.40 10.52 8.52
C THR A 142 -31.52 10.19 9.50
N LEU A 143 -31.53 8.98 10.08
CA LEU A 143 -32.49 8.57 11.09
C LEU A 143 -32.07 9.07 12.49
N ARG A 144 -30.77 9.01 12.78
CA ARG A 144 -30.22 9.46 14.07
C ARG A 144 -30.27 10.98 14.22
N TRP A 145 -29.92 11.71 13.17
CA TRP A 145 -29.90 13.18 13.15
C TRP A 145 -30.81 13.73 12.04
N PRO A 146 -32.13 13.77 12.27
CA PRO A 146 -33.11 14.20 11.28
C PRO A 146 -32.95 15.66 10.83
N PHE A 147 -32.40 16.53 11.68
CA PHE A 147 -32.28 17.97 11.46
C PHE A 147 -30.85 18.45 11.14
N LEU A 148 -29.91 17.53 10.89
CA LEU A 148 -28.52 17.86 10.57
C LEU A 148 -28.29 18.02 9.07
N ILE A 149 -27.56 19.07 8.69
CA ILE A 149 -27.03 19.33 7.35
C ILE A 149 -25.50 19.44 7.47
N GLN A 150 -24.76 18.70 6.65
CA GLN A 150 -23.30 18.75 6.61
C GLN A 150 -22.82 19.66 5.47
N MET A 151 -22.17 20.77 5.84
CA MET A 151 -21.54 21.69 4.89
C MET A 151 -20.10 21.29 4.55
N ALA A 152 -19.47 20.44 5.36
CA ALA A 152 -18.15 19.91 5.10
C ALA A 152 -18.17 18.57 4.35
N THR A 153 -17.07 18.30 3.66
CA THR A 153 -16.78 17.01 3.03
C THR A 153 -16.05 16.09 4.01
N ASN A 154 -16.23 14.78 3.89
CA ASN A 154 -15.68 13.75 4.79
C ASN A 154 -14.16 13.51 4.62
N GLY A 155 -13.50 14.18 3.67
CA GLY A 155 -12.07 14.08 3.42
C GLY A 155 -11.61 12.78 2.73
N SER A 156 -12.52 11.88 2.34
CA SER A 156 -12.15 10.59 1.71
C SER A 156 -11.35 10.77 0.43
N GLU A 157 -11.78 11.70 -0.43
CA GLU A 157 -11.11 12.00 -1.69
C GLU A 157 -9.73 12.64 -1.49
N GLN A 158 -9.55 13.43 -0.42
CA GLN A 158 -8.24 13.96 -0.06
C GLN A 158 -7.28 12.85 0.38
N ILE A 159 -7.76 11.88 1.16
CA ILE A 159 -6.94 10.73 1.59
C ILE A 159 -6.54 9.86 0.40
N LYS A 160 -7.44 9.61 -0.57
CA LYS A 160 -7.11 8.90 -1.80
C LYS A 160 -6.05 9.64 -2.62
N CYS A 161 -6.19 10.96 -2.77
CA CYS A 161 -5.17 11.79 -3.43
C CYS A 161 -3.81 11.67 -2.74
N ILE A 162 -3.76 11.67 -1.40
CA ILE A 162 -2.51 11.45 -0.65
C ILE A 162 -1.93 10.07 -0.94
N ALA A 163 -2.75 9.01 -0.96
CA ALA A 163 -2.28 7.67 -1.29
C ALA A 163 -1.75 7.57 -2.73
N ASP A 164 -2.39 8.24 -3.69
CA ASP A 164 -1.90 8.32 -5.07
C ASP A 164 -0.58 9.09 -5.15
N ILE A 165 -0.36 10.12 -4.32
CA ILE A 165 0.93 10.83 -4.24
C ILE A 165 2.02 9.87 -3.73
N VAL A 166 1.71 9.08 -2.69
CA VAL A 166 2.64 8.07 -2.15
C VAL A 166 2.97 7.02 -3.21
N HIS A 167 1.97 6.57 -3.96
CA HIS A 167 2.13 5.63 -5.07
C HIS A 167 3.00 6.19 -6.20
N ALA A 168 2.77 7.45 -6.60
CA ALA A 168 3.50 8.09 -7.69
C ALA A 168 5.02 8.20 -7.47
N TYR A 169 5.47 8.14 -6.20
CA TYR A 169 6.87 8.17 -5.82
C TYR A 169 7.41 6.84 -5.29
N ASP A 170 6.65 5.75 -5.40
CA ASP A 170 7.00 4.39 -4.95
C ASP A 170 7.37 4.29 -3.46
N TRP A 171 6.82 5.16 -2.60
CA TRP A 171 7.13 5.14 -1.17
C TRP A 171 6.37 4.04 -0.45
N GLN A 172 7.08 2.98 -0.07
CA GLN A 172 6.48 1.79 0.56
C GLN A 172 5.99 2.01 2.00
N ARG A 173 6.65 2.92 2.75
CA ARG A 173 6.42 3.13 4.18
C ARG A 173 6.27 4.59 4.52
N VAL A 174 5.23 4.92 5.27
CA VAL A 174 4.93 6.30 5.69
C VAL A 174 4.69 6.40 7.19
N ILE A 175 4.78 7.62 7.71
CA ILE A 175 4.48 7.97 9.10
C ILE A 175 3.22 8.81 9.13
N ALA A 176 2.21 8.35 9.85
CA ALA A 176 0.97 9.09 10.07
C ALA A 176 1.08 9.92 11.36
N ILE A 177 0.77 11.22 11.28
CA ILE A 177 0.81 12.16 12.39
C ILE A 177 -0.58 12.75 12.60
N TYR A 178 -1.08 12.70 13.84
CA TYR A 178 -2.36 13.32 14.20
C TYR A 178 -2.41 13.73 15.67
N GLU A 179 -3.28 14.70 15.97
CA GLU A 179 -3.59 15.17 17.31
C GLU A 179 -4.81 14.38 17.86
N ASP A 180 -4.66 13.78 19.05
CA ASP A 180 -5.68 12.95 19.69
C ASP A 180 -6.66 13.81 20.48
N GLU A 181 -7.89 13.99 20.00
CA GLU A 181 -8.91 14.70 20.75
C GLU A 181 -9.64 13.76 21.74
N ALA A 182 -9.58 14.12 23.03
CA ALA A 182 -9.81 13.27 24.21
C ALA A 182 -11.16 12.52 24.35
N PHE A 183 -12.14 12.72 23.46
CA PHE A 183 -13.44 12.02 23.52
C PHE A 183 -13.78 11.40 22.17
N SER A 184 -13.25 10.19 21.96
CA SER A 184 -13.64 9.19 20.96
C SER A 184 -13.88 9.70 19.52
N GLY A 185 -12.97 9.34 18.60
CA GLY A 185 -13.43 8.84 17.29
C GLY A 185 -12.80 9.38 16.01
N ASP A 186 -11.54 9.84 15.97
CA ASP A 186 -10.85 10.04 14.67
C ASP A 186 -9.95 8.89 14.22
N SER A 187 -10.25 7.67 14.70
CA SER A 187 -9.76 6.43 14.07
C SER A 187 -10.23 6.29 12.62
N GLY A 188 -11.24 7.06 12.19
CA GLY A 188 -11.81 7.00 10.85
C GLY A 188 -10.85 7.45 9.76
N LYS A 189 -10.24 8.65 9.87
CA LYS A 189 -9.27 9.11 8.87
C LYS A 189 -8.03 8.23 8.83
N LEU A 190 -7.56 7.76 9.99
CA LEU A 190 -6.44 6.83 10.05
C LEU A 190 -6.77 5.48 9.38
N ALA A 191 -7.99 4.95 9.58
CA ALA A 191 -8.44 3.73 8.93
C ALA A 191 -8.55 3.91 7.40
N LEU A 192 -9.14 5.02 6.95
CA LEU A 192 -9.21 5.38 5.54
C LEU A 192 -7.83 5.52 4.91
N LEU A 193 -6.89 6.17 5.60
CA LEU A 193 -5.51 6.27 5.12
C LEU A 193 -4.85 4.88 5.05
N SER A 194 -5.02 4.06 6.07
CA SER A 194 -4.47 2.70 6.09
C SER A 194 -4.99 1.86 4.93
N GLU A 195 -6.29 1.92 4.65
CA GLU A 195 -6.92 1.20 3.53
C GLU A 195 -6.43 1.75 2.19
N ALA A 196 -6.41 3.08 2.01
CA ALA A 196 -5.97 3.72 0.78
C ALA A 196 -4.49 3.41 0.47
N LEU A 197 -3.62 3.41 1.48
CA LEU A 197 -2.20 3.03 1.33
C LEU A 197 -2.06 1.55 0.97
N GLN A 198 -2.80 0.65 1.61
CA GLN A 198 -2.77 -0.78 1.30
C GLN A 198 -3.17 -1.06 -0.16
N ASN A 199 -4.16 -0.33 -0.68
CA ASN A 199 -4.60 -0.44 -2.07
C ASN A 199 -3.51 -0.08 -3.09
N VAL A 200 -2.56 0.78 -2.70
CA VAL A 200 -1.41 1.19 -3.53
C VAL A 200 -0.10 0.46 -3.17
N GLY A 201 -0.18 -0.58 -2.32
CA GLY A 201 0.97 -1.39 -1.90
C GLY A 201 1.90 -0.69 -0.89
N SER A 202 1.40 0.29 -0.14
CA SER A 202 2.14 1.02 0.89
C SER A 202 1.55 0.78 2.28
N GLU A 203 2.33 1.01 3.33
CA GLU A 203 1.90 0.79 4.72
C GLU A 203 2.31 1.92 5.67
N ILE A 204 1.61 2.01 6.80
CA ILE A 204 1.95 2.94 7.88
C ILE A 204 2.97 2.23 8.79
N GLU A 205 4.23 2.65 8.74
CA GLU A 205 5.31 2.11 9.59
C GLU A 205 5.14 2.56 11.04
N TYR A 206 4.73 3.82 11.23
CA TYR A 206 4.62 4.42 12.56
C TYR A 206 3.50 5.45 12.64
N ARG A 207 2.92 5.54 13.84
CA ARG A 207 1.83 6.46 14.17
C ARG A 207 2.30 7.39 15.27
N LEU A 208 2.44 8.67 14.95
CA LEU A 208 2.78 9.72 15.90
C LEU A 208 1.49 10.37 16.39
N VAL A 209 1.14 10.10 17.64
CA VAL A 209 -0.08 10.61 18.28
C VAL A 209 0.30 11.73 19.23
N LEU A 210 -0.15 12.94 18.94
CA LEU A 210 0.12 14.12 19.75
C LEU A 210 -1.09 14.42 20.65
N PRO A 211 -0.93 14.74 21.94
CA PRO A 211 -2.05 15.12 22.79
C PRO A 211 -2.63 16.49 22.40
N PRO A 212 -3.87 16.83 22.81
CA PRO A 212 -4.48 18.11 22.48
C PRO A 212 -3.62 19.28 22.95
N PHE A 213 -3.40 20.27 22.08
CA PHE A 213 -2.54 21.42 22.39
C PHE A 213 -2.97 22.16 23.66
N SER A 214 -4.28 22.28 23.90
CA SER A 214 -4.86 22.94 25.07
C SER A 214 -4.55 22.24 26.40
N SER A 215 -4.19 20.96 26.37
CA SER A 215 -3.83 20.17 27.57
C SER A 215 -2.37 20.33 27.98
N LEU A 216 -1.54 20.93 27.12
CA LEU A 216 -0.08 20.96 27.29
C LEU A 216 0.39 22.23 27.99
N SER A 217 1.20 22.05 29.04
CA SER A 217 1.90 23.15 29.71
C SER A 217 3.20 23.54 28.98
N ASP A 218 3.92 22.56 28.43
CA ASP A 218 5.08 22.76 27.57
C ASP A 218 4.97 21.90 26.30
N PRO A 219 4.38 22.44 25.22
CA PRO A 219 4.20 21.71 23.98
C PRO A 219 5.52 21.35 23.28
N ALA A 220 6.57 22.14 23.46
CA ALA A 220 7.83 21.93 22.76
C ALA A 220 8.54 20.67 23.27
N GLU A 221 8.53 20.46 24.59
CA GLU A 221 9.18 19.31 25.20
C GLU A 221 8.50 17.99 24.81
N ILE A 222 7.17 17.94 24.88
CA ILE A 222 6.40 16.74 24.51
C ILE A 222 6.60 16.38 23.05
N VAL A 223 6.49 17.35 22.14
CA VAL A 223 6.73 17.13 20.71
C VAL A 223 8.16 16.62 20.48
N ARG A 224 9.15 17.20 21.16
CA ARG A 224 10.55 16.78 21.04
C ARG A 224 10.74 15.33 21.51
N GLU A 225 10.16 14.95 22.63
CA GLU A 225 10.24 13.57 23.14
C GLU A 225 9.62 12.56 22.16
N GLU A 226 8.45 12.87 21.62
CA GLU A 226 7.77 12.00 20.64
C GLU A 226 8.54 11.91 19.31
N LEU A 227 9.13 13.01 18.84
CA LEU A 227 10.00 12.99 17.65
C LEU A 227 11.30 12.20 17.86
N VAL A 228 11.85 12.17 19.09
CA VAL A 228 13.02 11.32 19.41
C VAL A 228 12.64 9.84 19.38
N LYS A 229 11.48 9.47 19.92
CA LYS A 229 10.97 8.09 19.84
C LYS A 229 10.77 7.66 18.39
N LEU A 230 10.18 8.54 17.58
CA LEU A 230 10.01 8.31 16.14
C LEU A 230 11.37 8.07 15.49
N GLN A 231 12.33 8.98 15.66
CA GLN A 231 13.63 8.91 14.98
C GLN A 231 14.42 7.63 15.33
N ASN A 232 14.29 7.13 16.56
CA ASN A 232 14.99 5.93 17.00
C ASN A 232 14.33 4.63 16.49
N ASN A 233 13.03 4.66 16.19
CA ASN A 233 12.27 3.46 15.89
C ASN A 233 11.95 3.28 14.40
N THR A 234 12.01 4.36 13.61
CA THR A 234 11.56 4.36 12.22
C THR A 234 12.65 4.69 11.21
N GLN A 235 12.54 4.09 10.03
CA GLN A 235 13.39 4.40 8.88
C GLN A 235 12.69 5.30 7.87
N SER A 236 11.36 5.30 7.80
CA SER A 236 10.63 6.20 6.89
C SER A 236 10.93 7.67 7.15
N ARG A 237 10.96 8.43 6.05
CA ARG A 237 11.12 9.89 6.02
C ARG A 237 9.96 10.55 5.27
N VAL A 238 8.85 9.84 5.11
CA VAL A 238 7.60 10.35 4.54
C VAL A 238 6.60 10.58 5.68
N PHE A 239 6.29 11.84 5.97
CA PHE A 239 5.42 12.27 7.04
C PHE A 239 4.09 12.77 6.47
N ILE A 240 2.98 12.18 6.90
CA ILE A 240 1.62 12.58 6.53
C ILE A 240 0.94 13.13 7.78
N VAL A 241 0.62 14.43 7.77
CA VAL A 241 -0.20 15.04 8.84
C VAL A 241 -1.66 14.84 8.47
N LEU A 242 -2.43 14.10 9.25
CA LEU A 242 -3.85 13.84 8.98
C LEU A 242 -4.73 14.95 9.55
N GLU A 243 -4.57 15.24 10.83
CA GLU A 243 -5.40 16.21 11.54
C GLU A 243 -4.65 16.74 12.75
N SER A 244 -4.50 18.05 12.81
CA SER A 244 -3.88 18.73 13.93
C SER A 244 -4.18 20.22 13.88
N SER A 245 -4.28 20.83 15.06
CA SER A 245 -4.46 22.26 15.21
C SER A 245 -3.25 23.03 14.65
N LEU A 246 -3.49 24.25 14.13
CA LEU A 246 -2.41 25.11 13.63
C LEU A 246 -1.31 25.34 14.69
N ALA A 247 -1.72 25.46 15.96
CA ALA A 247 -0.79 25.66 17.07
C ALA A 247 0.14 24.46 17.26
N MET A 248 -0.41 23.24 17.28
CA MET A 248 0.38 22.01 17.38
C MET A 248 1.30 21.81 16.17
N VAL A 249 0.77 21.95 14.95
CA VAL A 249 1.56 21.81 13.72
C VAL A 249 2.73 22.79 13.68
N THR A 250 2.53 24.03 14.13
CA THR A 250 3.60 25.04 14.22
C THR A 250 4.73 24.58 15.14
N HIS A 251 4.40 24.01 16.30
CA HIS A 251 5.39 23.46 17.22
C HIS A 251 6.06 22.20 16.67
N LEU A 252 5.28 21.30 16.05
CA LEU A 252 5.77 20.11 15.38
C LEU A 252 6.85 20.44 14.34
N PHE A 253 6.56 21.32 13.39
CA PHE A 253 7.53 21.70 12.35
C PHE A 253 8.74 22.43 12.93
N ARG A 254 8.56 23.25 13.99
CA ARG A 254 9.67 23.95 14.65
C ARG A 254 10.66 22.96 15.27
N GLU A 255 10.18 21.99 16.04
CA GLU A 255 11.04 20.99 16.68
C GLU A 255 11.59 19.99 15.65
N ALA A 256 10.78 19.54 14.71
CA ALA A 256 11.22 18.69 13.59
C ALA A 256 12.36 19.34 12.80
N LYS A 257 12.28 20.66 12.55
CA LYS A 257 13.35 21.41 11.87
C LYS A 257 14.64 21.43 12.69
N LYS A 258 14.57 21.66 14.01
CA LYS A 258 15.74 21.61 14.89
C LYS A 258 16.41 20.23 14.91
N MET A 259 15.61 19.18 14.76
CA MET A 259 16.07 17.79 14.70
C MET A 259 16.51 17.33 13.31
N GLY A 260 16.40 18.20 12.28
CA GLY A 260 16.77 17.87 10.90
C GLY A 260 15.74 17.01 10.14
N LEU A 261 14.55 16.80 10.70
CA LEU A 261 13.46 16.02 10.09
C LEU A 261 12.70 16.81 9.00
N VAL A 262 12.98 18.11 8.85
CA VAL A 262 12.53 18.96 7.73
C VAL A 262 13.72 19.27 6.80
N GLY A 263 14.64 18.30 6.70
CA GLY A 263 15.89 18.38 5.95
C GLY A 263 15.85 17.58 4.66
N ARG A 264 17.04 17.34 4.08
CA ARG A 264 17.19 16.49 2.88
C ARG A 264 16.58 15.11 3.12
N GLU A 265 16.03 14.53 2.05
CA GLU A 265 15.40 13.19 2.01
C GLU A 265 14.10 13.07 2.84
N SER A 266 13.62 14.16 3.44
CA SER A 266 12.34 14.17 4.18
C SER A 266 11.22 14.76 3.34
N VAL A 267 10.04 14.14 3.44
CA VAL A 267 8.82 14.54 2.73
C VAL A 267 7.74 14.80 3.75
N TRP A 268 7.07 15.94 3.63
CA TRP A 268 5.93 16.30 4.48
C TRP A 268 4.72 16.58 3.61
N ILE A 269 3.66 15.81 3.82
CA ILE A 269 2.36 15.98 3.18
C ILE A 269 1.41 16.54 4.23
N ILE A 270 0.81 17.70 3.93
CA ILE A 270 -0.10 18.40 4.83
C ILE A 270 -1.42 18.72 4.10
N PRO A 271 -2.57 18.59 4.79
CA PRO A 271 -3.88 18.81 4.23
C PRO A 271 -4.20 20.31 4.10
N GLU A 272 -5.23 20.60 3.31
CA GLU A 272 -5.70 21.97 3.03
C GLU A 272 -6.07 22.78 4.30
N SER A 273 -6.60 22.10 5.32
CA SER A 273 -6.97 22.71 6.60
C SER A 273 -5.78 23.40 7.28
N ILE A 274 -4.56 22.97 6.98
CA ILE A 274 -3.32 23.55 7.51
C ILE A 274 -2.71 24.51 6.48
N THR A 275 -2.68 24.16 5.18
CA THR A 275 -1.99 24.98 4.16
C THR A 275 -2.64 26.35 3.96
N SER A 276 -3.97 26.45 4.05
CA SER A 276 -4.72 27.72 3.99
C SER A 276 -4.37 28.72 5.10
N LEU A 277 -3.71 28.25 6.16
CA LEU A 277 -3.31 29.07 7.30
C LEU A 277 -1.85 29.53 7.24
N LEU A 278 -1.03 28.95 6.36
CA LEU A 278 0.41 29.23 6.28
C LEU A 278 0.73 30.68 5.90
N ASP A 279 -0.07 31.32 5.05
CA ASP A 279 0.10 32.73 4.64
C ASP A 279 0.07 33.70 5.83
N SER A 280 -0.54 33.31 6.96
CA SER A 280 -0.65 34.15 8.16
C SER A 280 0.49 33.97 9.17
N MET A 281 1.22 32.86 9.14
CA MET A 281 2.29 32.57 10.12
C MET A 281 3.46 33.55 9.99
N GLU A 282 3.65 34.15 8.82
CA GLU A 282 4.73 35.12 8.60
C GLU A 282 4.34 36.59 8.84
N GLN A 283 3.06 36.92 9.01
CA GLN A 283 2.66 38.32 9.30
C GLN A 283 2.92 38.73 10.75
N VAL A 284 3.21 37.78 11.65
CA VAL A 284 3.48 38.06 13.06
C VAL A 284 4.88 38.65 13.29
N GLU A 285 5.80 38.56 12.30
CA GLU A 285 7.17 39.11 12.42
C GLU A 285 7.35 40.52 11.83
N MET A 286 6.34 41.16 11.24
CA MET A 286 6.45 42.56 10.82
C MET A 286 5.22 43.39 11.18
N ASN A 287 5.41 44.21 12.22
CA ASN A 287 4.47 45.23 12.65
C ASN A 287 4.22 46.30 11.56
N ILE A 288 2.97 46.78 11.55
CA ILE A 288 2.50 48.09 11.10
C ILE A 288 2.26 48.27 9.58
N GLN A 289 0.96 48.40 9.26
CA GLN A 289 0.39 49.04 8.08
C GLN A 289 0.53 48.33 6.72
N ARG A 290 -0.05 47.13 6.60
CA ARG A 290 -0.68 46.72 5.33
C ARG A 290 -2.03 46.04 5.60
N LYS A 291 -3.08 46.81 5.32
CA LYS A 291 -4.48 46.37 5.27
C LYS A 291 -4.68 45.60 3.96
N ILE A 292 -5.11 44.34 4.08
CA ILE A 292 -5.72 43.47 3.06
C ILE A 292 -4.78 42.98 1.94
N THR A 293 -4.43 41.69 1.97
CA THR A 293 -4.46 40.72 0.85
C THR A 293 -4.16 39.32 1.40
N SER A 294 -5.11 38.73 2.11
CA SER A 294 -5.22 37.28 2.23
C SER A 294 -6.58 36.96 1.64
N ASP A 295 -6.63 36.08 0.65
CA ASP A 295 -7.91 35.55 0.22
C ASP A 295 -8.57 34.84 1.42
N PRO A 296 -9.90 34.97 1.59
CA PRO A 296 -10.60 34.30 2.68
C PRO A 296 -10.47 32.77 2.55
N GLY A 297 -10.18 32.08 3.66
CA GLY A 297 -10.07 30.63 3.66
C GLY A 297 -11.42 29.93 3.35
N ILE A 298 -11.36 28.65 2.96
CA ILE A 298 -12.55 27.85 2.62
C ILE A 298 -13.61 27.84 3.72
N PHE A 299 -13.20 27.87 5.00
CA PHE A 299 -14.10 27.94 6.14
C PHE A 299 -14.96 29.22 6.14
N ALA A 300 -14.36 30.37 5.84
CA ALA A 300 -15.08 31.64 5.74
C ALA A 300 -16.06 31.64 4.55
N LEU A 301 -15.66 31.06 3.41
CA LEU A 301 -16.51 30.92 2.24
C LEU A 301 -17.72 30.00 2.52
N ARG A 302 -17.51 28.87 3.20
CA ARG A 302 -18.59 27.96 3.63
C ARG A 302 -19.51 28.62 4.65
N ALA A 303 -18.97 29.44 5.56
CA ALA A 303 -19.77 30.17 6.53
C ALA A 303 -20.68 31.22 5.86
N TYR A 304 -20.15 31.98 4.89
CA TYR A 304 -20.95 32.88 4.06
C TYR A 304 -22.06 32.14 3.32
N ASP A 305 -21.72 31.04 2.65
CA ASP A 305 -22.66 30.22 1.90
C ASP A 305 -23.74 29.61 2.79
N SER A 306 -23.39 29.25 4.03
CA SER A 306 -24.35 28.70 5.00
C SER A 306 -25.43 29.70 5.38
N ILE A 307 -25.08 30.97 5.60
CA ILE A 307 -26.08 32.03 5.80
C ILE A 307 -26.94 32.21 4.56
N ARG A 308 -26.35 32.10 3.36
CA ARG A 308 -27.12 32.18 2.12
C ARG A 308 -28.09 31.00 1.92
N ILE A 309 -27.74 29.80 2.37
CA ILE A 309 -28.68 28.66 2.42
C ILE A 309 -29.90 29.02 3.28
N VAL A 310 -29.66 29.59 4.48
CA VAL A 310 -30.74 30.02 5.37
C VAL A 310 -31.60 31.10 4.70
N ILE A 311 -30.98 32.10 4.05
CA ILE A 311 -31.69 33.17 3.33
C ILE A 311 -32.57 32.59 2.23
N GLU A 312 -32.03 31.77 1.33
CA GLU A 312 -32.82 31.18 0.24
C GLU A 312 -33.97 30.32 0.77
N ALA A 313 -33.75 29.59 1.87
CA ALA A 313 -34.78 28.77 2.48
C ALA A 313 -35.93 29.62 3.04
N ILE A 314 -35.61 30.76 3.66
CA ILE A 314 -36.59 31.72 4.18
C ILE A 314 -37.36 32.41 3.04
N GLU A 315 -36.67 32.85 1.99
CA GLU A 315 -37.34 33.51 0.85
C GLU A 315 -38.31 32.58 0.11
N ARG A 316 -38.02 31.28 0.09
CA ARG A 316 -38.91 30.25 -0.49
C ARG A 316 -40.13 29.95 0.38
N MET A 317 -40.14 30.34 1.66
CA MET A 317 -41.31 30.20 2.52
C MET A 317 -42.33 31.30 2.22
N SER A 318 -43.21 31.05 1.26
CA SER A 318 -44.36 31.92 0.96
C SER A 318 -45.56 31.54 1.84
N GLY A 319 -45.66 32.14 3.03
CA GLY A 319 -46.84 32.03 3.92
C GLY A 319 -46.55 32.18 5.42
N ASN A 320 -47.56 32.56 6.21
CA ASN A 320 -47.47 32.84 7.66
C ASN A 320 -47.25 31.60 8.56
N THR A 321 -47.15 30.39 8.01
CA THR A 321 -46.93 29.16 8.77
C THR A 321 -45.53 28.62 8.50
N SER A 322 -44.54 29.11 9.26
CA SER A 322 -43.17 28.57 9.27
C SER A 322 -43.12 27.31 10.13
N SER A 323 -43.08 26.12 9.51
CA SER A 323 -42.73 24.90 10.22
C SER A 323 -41.21 24.66 10.12
N PRO A 324 -40.53 24.21 11.19
CA PRO A 324 -39.10 23.92 11.11
C PRO A 324 -38.75 22.83 10.08
N GLU A 325 -39.66 21.90 9.82
CA GLU A 325 -39.52 20.87 8.78
C GLU A 325 -39.56 21.47 7.36
N MET A 326 -40.41 22.47 7.12
CA MET A 326 -40.48 23.16 5.84
C MET A 326 -39.20 23.99 5.61
N LEU A 327 -38.69 24.64 6.66
CA LEU A 327 -37.41 25.34 6.62
C LEU A 327 -36.27 24.36 6.26
N LEU A 328 -36.18 23.22 6.94
CA LEU A 328 -35.17 22.19 6.67
C LEU A 328 -35.26 21.66 5.23
N ASN A 329 -36.46 21.33 4.75
CA ASN A 329 -36.66 20.82 3.39
C ASN A 329 -36.27 21.86 2.33
N ASN A 330 -36.55 23.14 2.59
CA ASN A 330 -36.15 24.22 1.70
C ASN A 330 -34.62 24.40 1.67
N MET A 331 -33.93 24.27 2.81
CA MET A 331 -32.45 24.29 2.88
C MET A 331 -31.83 23.11 2.12
N LEU A 332 -32.38 21.90 2.28
CA LEU A 332 -31.91 20.71 1.57
C LEU A 332 -32.16 20.81 0.05
N SER A 333 -33.17 21.58 -0.36
CA SER A 333 -33.51 21.85 -1.76
C SER A 333 -32.69 23.00 -2.37
N SER A 334 -31.71 23.56 -1.66
CA SER A 334 -30.81 24.58 -2.21
C SER A 334 -29.97 24.01 -3.35
N ASN A 335 -29.87 24.76 -4.45
CA ASN A 335 -29.10 24.42 -5.63
C ASN A 335 -28.63 25.72 -6.29
N PHE A 336 -27.45 26.20 -5.88
CA PHE A 336 -26.88 27.44 -6.40
C PHE A 336 -25.35 27.36 -6.46
N SER A 337 -24.74 28.21 -7.27
CA SER A 337 -23.30 28.40 -7.28
C SER A 337 -22.90 29.36 -6.16
N GLY A 338 -22.07 28.89 -5.25
CA GLY A 338 -21.56 29.65 -4.14
C GLY A 338 -20.09 29.98 -4.13
N LEU A 339 -19.70 30.71 -3.08
CA LEU A 339 -18.33 31.16 -2.92
C LEU A 339 -17.40 29.99 -2.62
N SER A 340 -17.90 28.95 -1.95
CA SER A 340 -17.22 27.69 -1.68
C SER A 340 -17.40 26.63 -2.77
N GLY A 341 -18.11 26.95 -3.86
CA GLY A 341 -18.44 26.01 -4.95
C GLY A 341 -19.93 25.78 -5.11
N LYS A 342 -20.31 24.74 -5.87
CA LYS A 342 -21.72 24.42 -6.10
C LYS A 342 -22.34 23.83 -4.83
N ILE A 343 -23.42 24.44 -4.35
CA ILE A 343 -24.13 24.00 -3.16
C ILE A 343 -25.34 23.16 -3.58
N HIS A 344 -25.29 21.87 -3.28
CA HIS A 344 -26.37 20.92 -3.49
C HIS A 344 -26.24 19.79 -2.46
N PHE A 345 -27.35 19.29 -1.93
CA PHE A 345 -27.34 18.27 -0.88
C PHE A 345 -27.95 16.95 -1.36
N GLU A 346 -27.26 15.84 -1.08
CA GLU A 346 -27.79 14.48 -1.22
C GLU A 346 -27.62 13.75 0.12
N GLY A 347 -28.68 13.10 0.61
CA GLY A 347 -28.62 12.44 1.93
C GLY A 347 -28.29 13.39 3.10
N ARG A 348 -28.52 14.70 2.93
CA ARG A 348 -28.15 15.80 3.85
C ARG A 348 -26.65 16.09 3.95
N GLN A 349 -25.85 15.57 3.03
CA GLN A 349 -24.44 15.86 2.86
C GLN A 349 -24.24 16.75 1.64
N LEU A 350 -23.25 17.64 1.70
CA LEU A 350 -22.88 18.44 0.54
C LEU A 350 -22.41 17.49 -0.58
N LEU A 351 -23.12 17.49 -1.70
CA LEU A 351 -22.77 16.70 -2.86
C LEU A 351 -21.64 17.39 -3.62
N ASP A 352 -20.46 16.81 -3.55
CA ASP A 352 -19.31 17.22 -4.35
C ASP A 352 -19.15 16.25 -5.53
N THR A 353 -19.91 16.48 -6.60
CA THR A 353 -19.75 15.72 -7.84
C THR A 353 -18.43 16.11 -8.51
N ASN A 354 -17.40 15.31 -8.25
CA ASN A 354 -16.05 15.39 -8.81
C ASN A 354 -15.19 16.55 -8.24
N PRO A 355 -14.74 16.45 -6.97
CA PRO A 355 -13.84 17.44 -6.39
C PRO A 355 -12.53 17.49 -7.17
N ILE A 356 -12.13 18.70 -7.56
CA ILE A 356 -10.83 18.97 -8.15
C ILE A 356 -9.90 19.40 -7.01
N LEU A 357 -9.00 18.52 -6.61
CA LEU A 357 -8.01 18.82 -5.59
C LEU A 357 -6.78 19.46 -6.21
N ARG A 358 -6.38 20.61 -5.68
CA ARG A 358 -5.20 21.33 -6.14
C ARG A 358 -3.98 20.91 -5.32
N ILE A 359 -2.92 20.48 -6.00
CA ILE A 359 -1.66 20.09 -5.37
C ILE A 359 -0.68 21.26 -5.47
N VAL A 360 -0.15 21.67 -4.32
CA VAL A 360 0.77 22.81 -4.23
C VAL A 360 2.08 22.41 -3.55
N ASN A 361 3.20 22.90 -4.07
CA ASN A 361 4.51 22.79 -3.45
C ASN A 361 4.80 24.06 -2.66
N VAL A 362 5.09 23.96 -1.36
CA VAL A 362 5.44 25.12 -0.53
C VAL A 362 6.96 25.31 -0.55
N VAL A 363 7.42 26.42 -1.11
CA VAL A 363 8.85 26.75 -1.26
C VAL A 363 9.14 28.13 -0.68
N GLY A 364 9.83 28.14 0.46
CA GLY A 364 10.12 29.38 1.19
C GLY A 364 8.82 30.06 1.63
N LYS A 365 8.56 31.25 1.09
CA LYS A 365 7.41 32.11 1.44
C LYS A 365 6.27 32.07 0.42
N SER A 366 6.35 31.15 -0.53
CA SER A 366 5.40 31.06 -1.63
C SER A 366 5.05 29.60 -1.88
N TYR A 367 3.85 29.36 -2.39
CA TYR A 367 3.50 28.06 -2.93
C TYR A 367 3.46 28.12 -4.46
N LYS A 368 3.77 27.00 -5.10
CA LYS A 368 3.66 26.81 -6.54
C LYS A 368 2.71 25.66 -6.81
N GLU A 369 1.70 25.89 -7.63
CA GLU A 369 0.83 24.82 -8.12
C GLU A 369 1.61 23.82 -8.97
N ILE A 370 1.40 22.54 -8.71
CA ILE A 370 2.11 21.44 -9.37
C ILE A 370 1.18 20.68 -10.30
N ASP A 371 -0.02 20.35 -9.83
CA ASP A 371 -0.97 19.50 -10.54
C ASP A 371 -2.39 19.62 -9.94
N PHE A 372 -3.37 19.03 -10.64
CA PHE A 372 -4.70 18.78 -10.08
C PHE A 372 -4.95 17.27 -9.98
N TRP A 373 -5.79 16.88 -9.04
CA TRP A 373 -6.22 15.50 -8.86
C TRP A 373 -7.74 15.41 -8.86
N THR A 374 -8.28 14.40 -9.55
CA THR A 374 -9.70 14.05 -9.53
C THR A 374 -9.89 12.56 -9.23
N PRO A 375 -11.00 12.17 -8.56
CA PRO A 375 -11.29 10.78 -8.26
C PRO A 375 -11.35 9.85 -9.48
N GLU A 376 -11.76 10.38 -10.64
CA GLU A 376 -11.94 9.59 -11.87
C GLU A 376 -10.65 9.42 -12.68
N PHE A 377 -9.79 10.45 -12.71
CA PHE A 377 -8.65 10.51 -13.62
C PHE A 377 -7.28 10.59 -12.94
N GLY A 378 -7.23 10.68 -11.60
CA GLY A 378 -5.97 10.87 -10.87
C GLY A 378 -5.32 12.21 -11.19
N PHE A 379 -3.99 12.23 -11.39
CA PHE A 379 -3.22 13.46 -11.64
C PHE A 379 -3.37 13.97 -13.09
N SER A 380 -3.90 15.19 -13.25
CA SER A 380 -4.03 15.86 -14.53
C SER A 380 -3.86 17.37 -14.43
N MET A 381 -2.99 17.91 -15.28
CA MET A 381 -2.74 19.36 -15.37
C MET A 381 -3.94 20.11 -15.99
N ASN A 382 -4.85 19.39 -16.66
CA ASN A 382 -6.12 19.91 -17.18
C ASN A 382 -7.27 19.06 -16.61
N PRO A 383 -8.04 19.58 -15.63
CA PRO A 383 -9.12 18.82 -14.99
C PRO A 383 -10.25 18.41 -15.95
N SER A 384 -10.28 18.98 -17.16
CA SER A 384 -11.31 18.76 -18.18
C SER A 384 -10.91 17.82 -19.32
N MET A 385 -9.71 17.20 -19.29
CA MET A 385 -9.27 16.26 -20.33
C MET A 385 -8.78 14.95 -19.74
N GLU A 386 -9.28 13.85 -20.30
CA GLU A 386 -8.83 12.48 -20.03
C GLU A 386 -7.36 12.33 -20.48
N LYS A 387 -6.52 11.79 -19.59
CA LYS A 387 -5.12 11.52 -19.88
C LYS A 387 -5.04 10.14 -20.54
N ASN A 388 -4.54 10.09 -21.78
CA ASN A 388 -4.34 8.82 -22.51
C ASN A 388 -3.16 7.97 -21.97
N ASP A 389 -2.35 8.54 -21.06
CA ASP A 389 -1.20 7.85 -20.46
C ASP A 389 -1.59 7.20 -19.13
N THR A 390 -1.35 5.90 -19.03
CA THR A 390 -1.61 5.06 -17.84
C THR A 390 -0.68 5.31 -16.66
N THR A 391 0.18 6.33 -16.73
CA THR A 391 1.14 6.63 -15.66
C THR A 391 0.58 7.72 -14.75
N ASN A 392 0.24 7.34 -13.51
CA ASN A 392 -0.15 8.23 -12.41
C ASN A 392 1.07 9.03 -11.91
N THR A 393 1.74 9.76 -12.80
CA THR A 393 2.90 10.59 -12.47
C THR A 393 2.46 12.04 -12.34
N LEU A 394 2.92 12.71 -11.27
CA LEU A 394 2.77 14.15 -11.09
C LEU A 394 3.51 14.87 -12.22
N ALA A 395 2.82 15.80 -12.89
CA ALA A 395 3.36 16.49 -14.07
C ALA A 395 4.36 17.60 -13.72
N GLY A 396 4.18 18.30 -12.60
CA GLY A 396 4.99 19.47 -12.24
C GLY A 396 6.28 19.12 -11.48
N PRO A 397 7.40 19.86 -11.70
CA PRO A 397 8.65 19.64 -10.97
C PRO A 397 8.49 20.04 -9.50
N VAL A 398 8.70 19.07 -8.60
CA VAL A 398 8.68 19.26 -7.15
C VAL A 398 10.06 19.66 -6.66
N ILE A 399 10.12 20.74 -5.88
CA ILE A 399 11.33 21.20 -5.19
C ILE A 399 11.30 20.60 -3.79
N TRP A 400 12.21 19.66 -3.54
CA TRP A 400 12.31 18.97 -2.27
C TRP A 400 13.16 19.74 -1.24
N PRO A 401 12.93 19.53 0.07
CA PRO A 401 13.74 20.11 1.12
C PRO A 401 15.25 19.87 0.91
N GLY A 402 16.05 20.92 1.12
CA GLY A 402 17.50 20.87 0.92
C GLY A 402 17.97 20.95 -0.54
N ASN A 403 17.07 21.29 -1.47
CA ASN A 403 17.31 21.48 -2.91
C ASN A 403 17.91 20.24 -3.57
N LEU A 404 17.25 19.10 -3.39
CA LEU A 404 17.63 17.85 -4.01
C LEU A 404 17.30 17.86 -5.51
N ASN A 405 18.24 17.38 -6.32
CA ASN A 405 18.07 17.25 -7.78
C ASN A 405 17.25 16.01 -8.19
N GLY A 406 16.76 15.22 -7.23
CA GLY A 406 16.01 13.98 -7.45
C GLY A 406 14.92 13.78 -6.40
N THR A 407 14.06 12.78 -6.62
CA THR A 407 12.97 12.42 -5.71
C THR A 407 13.53 11.73 -4.45
N PRO A 408 13.12 12.16 -3.23
CA PRO A 408 13.45 11.46 -2.01
C PRO A 408 13.02 10.01 -2.08
N LYS A 409 13.84 9.10 -1.55
CA LYS A 409 13.52 7.66 -1.56
C LYS A 409 12.47 7.26 -0.52
N GLY A 410 12.15 8.17 0.40
CA GLY A 410 11.14 7.96 1.44
C GLY A 410 11.66 7.22 2.68
N TRP A 411 12.97 6.97 2.79
CA TRP A 411 13.60 6.39 3.97
C TRP A 411 14.96 7.06 4.27
N GLU A 412 15.48 6.86 5.47
CA GLU A 412 16.77 7.40 5.91
C GLU A 412 17.93 6.79 5.10
N MET A 413 18.35 7.50 4.06
CA MET A 413 19.49 7.10 3.23
C MET A 413 20.79 7.06 4.06
N PRO A 414 21.60 5.98 3.95
CA PRO A 414 22.90 5.90 4.58
C PRO A 414 23.82 7.03 4.11
N THR A 415 24.66 7.51 5.01
CA THR A 415 25.63 8.58 4.73
C THR A 415 27.03 8.10 5.04
N HIS A 416 28.07 8.78 4.54
CA HIS A 416 29.44 8.43 4.94
C HIS A 416 29.70 8.57 6.45
N ALA A 417 28.90 9.34 7.18
CA ALA A 417 28.98 9.44 8.64
C ALA A 417 28.28 8.27 9.36
N LYS A 418 27.26 7.67 8.71
CA LYS A 418 26.48 6.53 9.21
C LYS A 418 26.20 5.59 8.02
N PRO A 419 27.20 4.79 7.59
CA PRO A 419 27.05 3.87 6.47
C PRO A 419 26.20 2.66 6.87
N LEU A 420 25.68 1.95 5.87
CA LEU A 420 24.95 0.71 6.06
C LEU A 420 25.88 -0.37 6.63
N LYS A 421 25.52 -0.97 7.77
CA LYS A 421 26.30 -2.03 8.40
C LYS A 421 25.87 -3.39 7.86
N ILE A 422 26.72 -4.01 7.06
CA ILE A 422 26.42 -5.28 6.42
C ILE A 422 27.19 -6.41 7.11
N GLY A 423 26.47 -7.36 7.70
CA GLY A 423 27.04 -8.56 8.28
C GLY A 423 27.49 -9.55 7.18
N VAL A 424 28.69 -10.11 7.34
CA VAL A 424 29.25 -11.09 6.42
C VAL A 424 29.70 -12.32 7.21
N PRO A 425 29.40 -13.56 6.78
CA PRO A 425 29.88 -14.75 7.48
C PRO A 425 31.42 -14.80 7.41
N GLY A 426 32.06 -14.63 8.58
CA GLY A 426 33.50 -14.61 8.72
C GLY A 426 34.13 -16.01 8.71
N ARG A 427 33.31 -17.03 9.00
CA ARG A 427 33.67 -18.45 8.94
C ARG A 427 32.70 -19.16 8.00
N THR A 428 33.17 -19.55 6.82
CA THR A 428 32.42 -20.35 5.86
C THR A 428 33.15 -21.66 5.57
N THR A 429 32.41 -22.73 5.31
CA THR A 429 32.98 -23.99 4.83
C THR A 429 33.42 -23.90 3.35
N PHE A 430 32.87 -22.92 2.62
CA PHE A 430 33.16 -22.70 1.21
C PHE A 430 33.53 -21.24 0.91
N GLU A 431 34.85 -20.95 0.96
CA GLU A 431 35.41 -19.63 0.67
C GLU A 431 35.06 -19.06 -0.72
N LYS A 432 34.58 -19.89 -1.64
CA LYS A 432 34.16 -19.43 -2.98
C LYS A 432 32.93 -18.52 -2.93
N PHE A 433 32.03 -18.72 -1.96
CA PHE A 433 30.83 -17.90 -1.80
C PHE A 433 31.16 -16.59 -1.11
N VAL A 434 31.86 -16.67 0.02
CA VAL A 434 32.35 -15.55 0.80
C VAL A 434 33.68 -15.93 1.43
N LYS A 435 34.67 -15.05 1.26
CA LYS A 435 36.00 -15.13 1.86
C LYS A 435 36.35 -13.78 2.47
N VAL A 436 36.69 -13.81 3.75
CA VAL A 436 37.20 -12.65 4.49
C VAL A 436 38.70 -12.81 4.67
N GLU A 437 39.47 -11.89 4.10
CA GLU A 437 40.90 -11.80 4.31
C GLU A 437 41.18 -10.76 5.41
N TYR A 438 41.37 -11.27 6.62
CA TYR A 438 41.67 -10.46 7.79
C TYR A 438 43.03 -9.75 7.65
N ARG A 439 43.03 -8.42 7.78
CA ARG A 439 44.26 -7.61 7.84
C ARG A 439 44.55 -7.18 9.27
N GLU A 440 45.75 -6.66 9.52
CA GLU A 440 46.17 -6.16 10.85
C GLU A 440 45.24 -5.09 11.46
N LYS A 441 44.38 -4.47 10.64
CA LYS A 441 43.30 -3.58 11.10
C LYS A 441 41.96 -4.07 10.53
N PRO A 442 40.95 -4.35 11.37
CA PRO A 442 39.67 -4.92 10.95
C PRO A 442 38.90 -4.03 9.94
N GLN A 443 39.11 -2.71 9.99
CA GLN A 443 38.50 -1.75 9.06
C GLN A 443 39.09 -1.77 7.64
N LYS A 444 40.04 -2.68 7.37
CA LYS A 444 40.67 -2.89 6.05
C LYS A 444 40.58 -4.34 5.59
N ASP A 445 39.73 -5.14 6.22
CA ASP A 445 39.51 -6.52 5.79
C ASP A 445 39.02 -6.54 4.34
N ASN A 446 39.55 -7.49 3.56
CA ASN A 446 39.21 -7.62 2.15
C ASN A 446 38.15 -8.71 1.99
N TYR A 447 37.01 -8.34 1.42
CA TYR A 447 35.87 -9.22 1.24
C TYR A 447 35.78 -9.64 -0.22
N THR A 448 35.84 -10.95 -0.47
CA THR A 448 35.75 -11.49 -1.82
C THR A 448 34.82 -12.69 -1.84
N GLY A 449 34.32 -13.08 -3.01
CA GLY A 449 33.43 -14.23 -3.15
C GLY A 449 32.35 -14.00 -4.18
N PHE A 450 31.58 -15.05 -4.48
CA PHE A 450 30.45 -14.98 -5.39
C PHE A 450 29.36 -14.02 -4.88
N CYS A 451 28.97 -14.11 -3.60
CA CYS A 451 27.89 -13.30 -3.03
C CYS A 451 28.26 -11.81 -2.99
N ILE A 452 29.52 -11.49 -2.64
CA ILE A 452 30.03 -10.11 -2.64
C ILE A 452 30.00 -9.51 -4.05
N ARG A 453 30.39 -10.27 -5.08
CA ARG A 453 30.34 -9.79 -6.47
C ARG A 453 28.92 -9.52 -6.96
N ILE A 454 27.94 -10.32 -6.54
CA ILE A 454 26.52 -10.08 -6.86
C ILE A 454 26.08 -8.76 -6.24
N PHE A 455 26.41 -8.53 -4.98
CA PHE A 455 26.09 -7.27 -4.31
C PHE A 455 26.74 -6.06 -4.99
N ASP A 456 28.04 -6.13 -5.30
CA ASP A 456 28.73 -5.06 -6.03
C ASP A 456 28.09 -4.78 -7.41
N MET A 457 27.61 -5.83 -8.09
CA MET A 457 26.90 -5.67 -9.36
C MET A 457 25.52 -5.02 -9.16
N ALA A 458 24.79 -5.39 -8.11
CA ALA A 458 23.53 -4.76 -7.75
C ALA A 458 23.73 -3.27 -7.42
N LEU A 459 24.77 -2.92 -6.65
CA LEU A 459 25.12 -1.53 -6.35
C LEU A 459 25.41 -0.71 -7.61
N ARG A 460 26.08 -1.27 -8.62
CA ARG A 460 26.34 -0.57 -9.90
C ARG A 460 25.09 -0.29 -10.72
N LEU A 461 24.02 -1.07 -10.50
CA LEU A 461 22.72 -0.86 -11.13
C LEU A 461 21.88 0.17 -10.36
N LEU A 462 22.25 0.50 -9.11
CA LEU A 462 21.61 1.57 -8.37
C LEU A 462 22.02 2.92 -8.98
N GLY A 463 21.02 3.76 -9.27
CA GLY A 463 21.23 5.12 -9.78
C GLY A 463 21.65 6.13 -8.70
N TYR A 464 22.14 5.69 -7.54
CA TYR A 464 22.50 6.53 -6.40
C TYR A 464 23.66 5.91 -5.60
N ASP A 465 24.37 6.77 -4.85
CA ASP A 465 25.45 6.34 -3.98
C ASP A 465 24.88 5.77 -2.67
N LEU A 466 25.34 4.57 -2.29
CA LEU A 466 24.91 3.88 -1.08
C LEU A 466 26.17 3.53 -0.25
N PRO A 467 26.55 4.36 0.73
CA PRO A 467 27.68 4.06 1.61
C PRO A 467 27.40 2.83 2.49
N TYR A 468 28.31 1.86 2.50
CA TYR A 468 28.22 0.64 3.31
C TYR A 468 29.57 0.25 3.92
N GLU A 469 29.51 -0.50 5.02
CA GLU A 469 30.65 -1.13 5.67
C GLU A 469 30.35 -2.60 5.95
N PHE A 470 31.30 -3.47 5.61
CA PHE A 470 31.21 -4.90 5.92
C PHE A 470 31.76 -5.20 7.32
N HIS A 471 31.04 -6.05 8.05
CA HIS A 471 31.42 -6.54 9.37
C HIS A 471 31.44 -8.08 9.36
N PRO A 472 32.62 -8.70 9.58
CA PRO A 472 32.72 -10.15 9.58
C PRO A 472 32.22 -10.69 10.92
N TYR A 473 31.42 -11.75 10.88
CA TYR A 473 30.89 -12.40 12.08
C TYR A 473 31.29 -13.87 12.13
N ASN A 474 31.95 -14.26 13.22
CA ASN A 474 32.48 -15.62 13.44
C ASN A 474 31.54 -16.46 14.32
N GLY A 475 30.26 -16.55 13.95
CA GLY A 475 29.26 -17.38 14.63
C GLY A 475 28.35 -18.11 13.65
N THR A 476 27.17 -18.55 14.09
CA THR A 476 26.27 -19.33 13.24
C THR A 476 25.49 -18.45 12.26
N TYR A 477 25.01 -19.04 11.16
CA TYR A 477 24.13 -18.34 10.21
C TYR A 477 22.83 -17.86 10.87
N SER A 478 22.30 -18.59 11.85
CA SER A 478 21.09 -18.19 12.56
C SER A 478 21.33 -16.97 13.46
N ASP A 479 22.52 -16.85 14.07
CA ASP A 479 22.89 -15.65 14.83
C ASP A 479 23.03 -14.44 13.90
N LEU A 480 23.58 -14.62 12.70
CA LEU A 480 23.64 -13.54 11.69
C LEU A 480 22.26 -13.00 11.35
N VAL A 481 21.29 -13.89 11.14
CA VAL A 481 19.88 -13.51 10.92
C VAL A 481 19.33 -12.77 12.13
N TYR A 482 19.61 -13.25 13.34
CA TYR A 482 19.17 -12.59 14.56
C TYR A 482 19.78 -11.19 14.76
N HIS A 483 21.03 -10.99 14.36
CA HIS A 483 21.68 -9.67 14.39
C HIS A 483 21.05 -8.66 13.43
N VAL A 484 20.45 -9.12 12.33
CA VAL A 484 19.63 -8.26 11.46
C VAL A 484 18.29 -7.94 12.13
N TYR A 485 17.62 -8.96 12.68
CA TYR A 485 16.36 -8.76 13.43
C TYR A 485 16.50 -7.74 14.57
N ASN A 486 17.59 -7.81 15.33
CA ASN A 486 17.87 -6.89 16.44
C ASN A 486 18.54 -5.57 15.99
N LYS A 487 18.59 -5.28 14.68
CA LYS A 487 19.16 -4.06 14.09
C LYS A 487 20.65 -3.81 14.43
N THR A 488 21.40 -4.86 14.78
CA THR A 488 22.88 -4.78 14.93
C THR A 488 23.53 -4.59 13.55
N TYR A 489 23.04 -5.35 12.57
CA TYR A 489 23.35 -5.19 11.15
C TYR A 489 22.09 -4.75 10.40
N ASP A 490 22.26 -3.90 9.40
CA ASP A 490 21.15 -3.45 8.57
C ASP A 490 20.81 -4.49 7.47
N ALA A 491 21.81 -5.27 7.06
CA ALA A 491 21.65 -6.36 6.11
C ALA A 491 22.71 -7.43 6.34
N VAL A 492 22.52 -8.63 5.78
CA VAL A 492 23.54 -9.69 5.74
C VAL A 492 23.75 -10.16 4.32
N ILE A 493 25.00 -10.39 3.95
CA ILE A 493 25.38 -10.89 2.62
C ILE A 493 26.18 -12.16 2.78
N GLY A 494 25.70 -13.23 2.13
CA GLY A 494 26.38 -14.50 2.07
C GLY A 494 25.52 -15.58 1.43
N ASP A 495 25.98 -16.81 1.58
CA ASP A 495 25.30 -18.06 1.19
C ASP A 495 24.19 -18.41 2.19
N MET A 496 23.31 -17.45 2.48
CA MET A 496 22.25 -17.61 3.46
C MET A 496 21.10 -18.45 2.89
N THR A 497 20.79 -19.57 3.54
CA THR A 497 19.63 -20.39 3.20
C THR A 497 18.34 -19.75 3.71
N ILE A 498 17.34 -19.65 2.83
CA ILE A 498 15.98 -19.20 3.15
C ILE A 498 15.25 -20.36 3.83
N LEU A 499 14.87 -20.18 5.10
CA LEU A 499 14.16 -21.16 5.91
C LEU A 499 12.91 -20.50 6.52
N ALA A 500 11.89 -21.30 6.85
CA ALA A 500 10.64 -20.80 7.41
C ALA A 500 10.83 -20.05 8.73
N ASP A 501 11.65 -20.58 9.64
CA ASP A 501 11.98 -19.96 10.93
C ASP A 501 12.76 -18.63 10.78
N ARG A 502 13.50 -18.46 9.68
CA ARG A 502 14.23 -17.22 9.38
C ARG A 502 13.34 -16.16 8.73
N LEU A 503 12.38 -16.57 7.91
CA LEU A 503 11.42 -15.68 7.26
C LEU A 503 10.50 -14.97 8.26
N GLU A 504 10.27 -15.55 9.44
CA GLU A 504 9.53 -14.89 10.52
C GLU A 504 10.31 -13.72 11.16
N LEU A 505 11.65 -13.70 11.01
CA LEU A 505 12.52 -12.71 11.63
C LEU A 505 13.00 -11.65 10.64
N VAL A 506 13.28 -12.02 9.40
CA VAL A 506 13.87 -11.12 8.40
C VAL A 506 13.29 -11.35 7.01
N ASP A 507 13.27 -10.30 6.21
CA ASP A 507 12.95 -10.37 4.80
C ASP A 507 14.15 -10.85 3.98
N PHE A 508 13.89 -11.69 2.98
CA PHE A 508 14.90 -12.21 2.06
C PHE A 508 14.71 -11.64 0.66
N THR A 509 15.82 -11.45 -0.05
CA THR A 509 15.77 -11.21 -1.50
C THR A 509 15.26 -12.46 -2.22
N LEU A 510 14.90 -12.31 -3.49
CA LEU A 510 14.73 -13.47 -4.36
C LEU A 510 16.02 -14.32 -4.38
N PRO A 511 15.90 -15.65 -4.38
CA PRO A 511 17.07 -16.52 -4.43
C PRO A 511 17.80 -16.34 -5.75
N TYR A 512 19.11 -16.13 -5.68
CA TYR A 512 19.98 -16.01 -6.86
C TYR A 512 20.63 -17.33 -7.28
N THR A 513 20.40 -18.41 -6.51
CA THR A 513 20.84 -19.77 -6.81
C THR A 513 19.81 -20.75 -6.29
N ASP A 514 19.59 -21.84 -7.03
CA ASP A 514 18.73 -22.92 -6.56
C ASP A 514 19.39 -23.64 -5.36
N SER A 515 18.59 -23.96 -4.35
CA SER A 515 19.01 -24.74 -3.20
C SER A 515 18.55 -26.19 -3.34
N GLY A 516 19.44 -27.15 -3.06
CA GLY A 516 19.10 -28.57 -3.03
C GLY A 516 20.04 -29.35 -2.12
N LEU A 517 19.52 -30.42 -1.50
CA LEU A 517 20.32 -31.35 -0.72
C LEU A 517 20.76 -32.50 -1.62
N ALA A 518 22.07 -32.71 -1.74
CA ALA A 518 22.65 -33.83 -2.46
C ALA A 518 23.67 -34.54 -1.59
N MET A 519 23.75 -35.86 -1.75
CA MET A 519 24.74 -36.68 -1.08
C MET A 519 25.91 -36.97 -2.01
N ILE A 520 27.13 -36.72 -1.54
CA ILE A 520 28.34 -37.06 -2.27
C ILE A 520 28.85 -38.40 -1.75
N VAL A 521 28.95 -39.38 -2.65
CA VAL A 521 29.37 -40.76 -2.33
C VAL A 521 30.65 -41.08 -3.11
N PRO A 522 31.67 -41.69 -2.48
CA PRO A 522 32.88 -42.09 -3.18
C PRO A 522 32.57 -43.11 -4.28
N THR A 523 33.10 -42.87 -5.48
CA THR A 523 33.03 -43.83 -6.59
C THR A 523 34.07 -44.93 -6.39
N LYS A 524 33.68 -46.20 -6.55
CA LYS A 524 34.67 -47.28 -6.64
C LYS A 524 35.28 -47.24 -8.04
N SER A 525 36.60 -47.13 -8.13
CA SER A 525 37.30 -47.35 -9.40
C SER A 525 37.28 -48.84 -9.71
N GLU A 526 36.74 -49.24 -10.87
CA GLU A 526 36.92 -50.60 -11.38
C GLU A 526 37.66 -50.63 -12.71
N GLY A 527 38.69 -51.47 -12.73
CA GLY A 527 39.40 -51.89 -13.91
C GLY A 527 40.38 -53.01 -13.57
N SER A 528 39.90 -54.17 -13.12
CA SER A 528 40.75 -55.35 -13.08
C SER A 528 41.09 -55.75 -14.53
N PRO A 529 42.37 -55.97 -14.92
CA PRO A 529 42.77 -56.27 -16.30
C PRO A 529 42.06 -57.47 -16.95
N LEU A 530 41.50 -58.38 -16.14
CA LEU A 530 40.82 -59.62 -16.54
C LEU A 530 39.29 -59.51 -16.60
N MET A 531 38.75 -58.30 -16.85
CA MET A 531 37.30 -58.08 -16.92
C MET A 531 36.61 -58.93 -17.99
N PHE A 532 37.31 -59.29 -19.07
CA PHE A 532 36.81 -60.14 -20.16
C PHE A 532 36.58 -61.61 -19.77
N MET A 533 37.11 -62.10 -18.64
CA MET A 533 36.86 -63.47 -18.16
C MET A 533 35.64 -63.59 -17.25
N LYS A 534 35.07 -62.47 -16.79
CA LYS A 534 33.91 -62.43 -15.89
C LYS A 534 32.55 -62.80 -16.52
N PRO A 535 32.26 -62.56 -17.82
CA PRO A 535 30.91 -62.77 -18.38
C PRO A 535 30.42 -64.22 -18.38
N PHE A 536 31.34 -65.18 -18.35
CA PHE A 536 31.04 -66.62 -18.25
C PHE A 536 31.71 -67.22 -17.03
N THR A 537 31.00 -68.11 -16.34
CA THR A 537 31.58 -68.89 -15.24
C THR A 537 32.65 -69.85 -15.77
N ARG A 538 33.54 -70.31 -14.88
CA ARG A 538 34.55 -71.32 -15.26
C ARG A 538 33.91 -72.59 -15.84
N GLU A 539 32.74 -72.96 -15.33
CA GLU A 539 31.95 -74.09 -15.84
C GLU A 539 31.50 -73.86 -17.29
N MET A 540 30.98 -72.68 -17.61
CA MET A 540 30.56 -72.32 -18.97
C MET A 540 31.74 -72.33 -19.96
N TRP A 541 32.92 -71.87 -19.53
CA TRP A 541 34.14 -71.96 -20.35
C TRP A 541 34.55 -73.41 -20.64
N LEU A 542 34.47 -74.29 -19.63
CA LEU A 542 34.76 -75.72 -19.80
C LEU A 542 33.75 -76.39 -20.75
N VAL A 543 32.46 -76.09 -20.61
CA VAL A 543 31.41 -76.60 -21.51
C VAL A 543 31.64 -76.12 -22.94
N THR A 544 31.97 -74.84 -23.13
CA THR A 544 32.27 -74.28 -24.46
C THR A 544 33.47 -74.98 -25.10
N ALA A 545 34.53 -75.20 -24.34
CA ALA A 545 35.70 -75.96 -24.81
C ALA A 545 35.36 -77.42 -25.14
N ALA A 546 34.51 -78.07 -24.34
CA ALA A 546 34.08 -79.45 -24.59
C ALA A 546 33.24 -79.58 -25.87
N ILE A 547 32.30 -78.65 -26.10
CA ILE A 547 31.47 -78.63 -27.31
C ILE A 547 32.36 -78.38 -28.54
N LEU A 548 33.36 -77.49 -28.44
CA LEU A 548 34.35 -77.26 -29.50
C LEU A 548 35.13 -78.52 -29.86
N MET A 549 35.62 -79.24 -28.84
CA MET A 549 36.35 -80.49 -29.06
C MET A 549 35.45 -81.57 -29.67
N TYR A 550 34.18 -81.63 -29.26
CA TYR A 550 33.19 -82.57 -29.81
C TYR A 550 32.90 -82.27 -31.30
N THR A 551 32.64 -81.01 -31.66
CA THR A 551 32.37 -80.63 -33.04
C THR A 551 33.60 -80.81 -33.93
N MET A 552 34.80 -80.55 -33.40
CA MET A 552 36.07 -80.85 -34.06
C MET A 552 36.21 -82.33 -34.42
N LEU A 553 35.89 -83.24 -33.48
CA LEU A 553 35.96 -84.67 -33.73
C LEU A 553 34.93 -85.14 -34.76
N ILE A 554 33.71 -84.60 -34.74
CA ILE A 554 32.68 -84.93 -35.74
C ILE A 554 33.08 -84.46 -37.13
N VAL A 555 33.54 -83.21 -37.26
CA VAL A 555 33.98 -82.66 -38.55
C VAL A 555 35.18 -83.44 -39.07
N TRP A 556 36.15 -83.75 -38.21
CA TRP A 556 37.27 -84.62 -38.57
C TRP A 556 36.78 -85.97 -39.08
N PHE A 557 35.88 -86.66 -38.35
CA PHE A 557 35.36 -87.97 -38.73
C PHE A 557 34.66 -87.97 -40.09
N LEU A 558 33.82 -86.96 -40.37
CA LEU A 558 33.04 -86.88 -41.62
C LEU A 558 33.88 -86.47 -42.83
N GLU A 559 34.93 -85.67 -42.64
CA GLU A 559 35.71 -85.07 -43.73
C GLU A 559 37.04 -85.80 -44.00
N HIS A 560 37.54 -86.59 -43.04
CA HIS A 560 38.78 -87.40 -43.14
C HIS A 560 38.81 -88.30 -44.39
N GLN A 561 37.67 -88.87 -44.77
CA GLN A 561 37.60 -89.85 -45.86
C GLN A 561 37.39 -89.21 -47.24
N ASN A 562 36.88 -87.98 -47.30
CA ASN A 562 36.35 -87.37 -48.52
C ASN A 562 37.18 -86.20 -49.08
N SER A 563 38.10 -85.62 -48.29
CA SER A 563 38.78 -84.36 -48.65
C SER A 563 40.30 -84.50 -48.80
N PRO A 564 40.90 -83.99 -49.89
CA PRO A 564 42.35 -84.06 -50.12
C PRO A 564 43.15 -83.19 -49.14
N GLU A 565 42.55 -82.13 -48.57
CA GLU A 565 43.17 -81.26 -47.56
C GLU A 565 43.28 -81.94 -46.18
N PHE A 566 42.40 -82.91 -45.90
CA PHE A 566 42.40 -83.73 -44.67
C PHE A 566 43.14 -85.07 -44.85
N SER A 567 43.87 -85.24 -45.95
CA SER A 567 44.63 -86.46 -46.26
C SER A 567 46.11 -86.29 -45.87
N GLY A 568 46.57 -87.05 -44.86
CA GLY A 568 47.94 -86.99 -44.34
C GLY A 568 48.15 -87.71 -43.00
N PRO A 569 49.32 -87.60 -42.35
CA PRO A 569 49.56 -88.18 -41.02
C PRO A 569 48.56 -87.69 -39.98
N TRP A 570 48.12 -88.55 -39.05
CA TRP A 570 47.03 -88.27 -38.10
C TRP A 570 47.16 -86.93 -37.35
N LYS A 571 48.37 -86.52 -36.96
CA LYS A 571 48.63 -85.23 -36.30
C LYS A 571 48.28 -84.02 -37.18
N LYS A 572 48.52 -84.10 -38.50
CA LYS A 572 48.21 -83.01 -39.44
C LYS A 572 46.70 -82.88 -39.65
N GLN A 573 45.98 -84.00 -39.75
CA GLN A 573 44.52 -83.99 -39.92
C GLN A 573 43.80 -83.38 -38.72
N MET A 574 44.21 -83.77 -37.51
CA MET A 574 43.63 -83.25 -36.28
C MET A 574 43.96 -81.75 -36.11
N SER A 575 45.15 -81.32 -36.52
CA SER A 575 45.54 -79.90 -36.52
C SER A 575 44.71 -79.07 -37.51
N THR A 576 44.44 -79.60 -38.71
CA THR A 576 43.57 -78.92 -39.69
C THR A 576 42.13 -78.83 -39.16
N ALA A 577 41.59 -79.91 -38.58
CA ALA A 577 40.25 -79.91 -38.00
C ALA A 577 40.11 -78.96 -36.79
N LEU A 578 41.14 -78.89 -35.94
CA LEU A 578 41.21 -77.94 -34.83
C LEU A 578 41.26 -76.50 -35.34
N TRP A 579 42.11 -76.24 -36.33
CA TRP A 579 42.24 -74.91 -36.92
C TRP A 579 40.93 -74.47 -37.61
N PHE A 580 40.27 -75.39 -38.30
CA PHE A 580 38.98 -75.17 -38.96
C PHE A 580 37.87 -74.83 -37.96
N THR A 581 37.71 -75.65 -36.91
CA THR A 581 36.69 -75.44 -35.87
C THR A 581 36.98 -74.23 -35.00
N PHE A 582 38.24 -73.94 -34.68
CA PHE A 582 38.62 -72.72 -34.00
C PHE A 582 38.37 -71.48 -34.87
N SER A 583 38.71 -71.51 -36.16
CA SER A 583 38.47 -70.39 -37.08
C SER A 583 36.98 -70.12 -37.29
N SER A 584 36.14 -71.16 -37.18
CA SER A 584 34.68 -71.02 -37.27
C SER A 584 34.06 -70.24 -36.11
N LEU A 585 34.69 -70.20 -34.92
CA LEU A 585 34.25 -69.34 -33.80
C LEU A 585 34.25 -67.86 -34.17
N PHE A 586 35.16 -67.46 -35.06
CA PHE A 586 35.35 -66.09 -35.53
C PHE A 586 34.75 -65.85 -36.92
N PHE A 587 33.90 -66.77 -37.41
CA PHE A 587 33.32 -66.73 -38.76
C PHE A 587 34.35 -66.68 -39.91
N ALA A 588 35.60 -67.09 -39.66
CA ALA A 588 36.69 -67.07 -40.64
C ALA A 588 36.78 -68.42 -41.37
N HIS A 589 35.88 -68.70 -42.32
CA HIS A 589 35.90 -69.95 -43.09
C HIS A 589 36.82 -69.84 -44.32
N ARG A 590 37.86 -70.68 -44.38
CA ARG A 590 38.85 -70.65 -45.47
C ARG A 590 38.90 -71.93 -46.33
N GLU A 591 38.34 -73.03 -45.84
CA GLU A 591 38.47 -74.37 -46.44
C GLU A 591 37.18 -74.79 -47.17
N LYS A 592 37.33 -75.57 -48.27
CA LYS A 592 36.19 -76.04 -49.07
C LYS A 592 35.64 -77.35 -48.50
N ILE A 593 34.35 -77.37 -48.15
CA ILE A 593 33.66 -78.55 -47.60
C ILE A 593 33.09 -79.40 -48.74
N TYR A 594 33.40 -80.69 -48.76
CA TYR A 594 32.98 -81.63 -49.80
C TYR A 594 31.75 -82.47 -49.42
N SER A 595 31.58 -82.83 -48.14
CA SER A 595 30.45 -83.67 -47.68
C SER A 595 29.19 -82.86 -47.36
N ASN A 596 28.04 -83.32 -47.88
CA ASN A 596 26.73 -82.71 -47.61
C ASN A 596 26.32 -82.84 -46.13
N LEU A 597 26.74 -83.92 -45.44
CA LEU A 597 26.48 -84.12 -44.01
C LEU A 597 27.32 -83.16 -43.14
N THR A 598 28.59 -82.97 -43.49
CA THR A 598 29.47 -82.00 -42.80
C THR A 598 28.92 -80.58 -42.94
N ARG A 599 28.35 -80.23 -44.11
CA ARG A 599 27.69 -78.93 -44.33
C ARG A 599 26.52 -78.71 -43.37
N LEU A 600 25.68 -79.72 -43.12
CA LEU A 600 24.57 -79.63 -42.17
C LEU A 600 25.08 -79.45 -40.73
N VAL A 601 26.07 -80.25 -40.32
CA VAL A 601 26.69 -80.16 -38.98
C VAL A 601 27.31 -78.78 -38.74
N ILE A 602 27.98 -78.21 -39.76
CA ILE A 602 28.57 -76.87 -39.67
C ILE A 602 27.49 -75.78 -39.56
N ILE A 603 26.36 -75.89 -40.26
CA ILE A 603 25.25 -74.94 -40.13
C ILE A 603 24.72 -74.94 -38.69
N VAL A 604 24.49 -76.12 -38.10
CA VAL A 604 24.03 -76.25 -36.71
C VAL A 604 25.09 -75.71 -35.74
N TRP A 605 26.36 -76.01 -35.97
CA TRP A 605 27.47 -75.49 -35.18
C TRP A 605 27.59 -73.96 -35.24
N LEU A 606 27.46 -73.36 -36.41
CA LEU A 606 27.46 -71.89 -36.56
C LEU A 606 26.29 -71.23 -35.81
N CYS A 607 25.11 -71.87 -35.77
CA CYS A 607 24.01 -71.41 -34.91
C CYS A 607 24.39 -71.44 -33.42
N VAL A 608 25.07 -72.49 -32.95
CA VAL A 608 25.56 -72.58 -31.56
C VAL A 608 26.59 -71.50 -31.25
N VAL A 609 27.57 -71.29 -32.16
CA VAL A 609 28.57 -70.23 -32.04
C VAL A 609 27.92 -68.85 -31.98
N LEU A 610 26.91 -68.60 -32.81
CA LEU A 610 26.16 -67.35 -32.81
C LEU A 610 25.45 -67.11 -31.47
N ILE A 611 24.83 -68.14 -30.89
CA ILE A 611 24.17 -68.04 -29.57
C ILE A 611 25.20 -67.76 -28.47
N LEU A 612 26.35 -68.45 -28.48
CA LEU A 612 27.41 -68.26 -27.48
C LEU A 612 28.02 -66.86 -27.55
N THR A 613 28.36 -66.37 -28.76
CA THR A 613 28.94 -65.03 -28.94
C THR A 613 27.94 -63.92 -28.60
N SER A 614 26.66 -64.10 -28.96
CA SER A 614 25.59 -63.17 -28.61
C SER A 614 25.35 -63.12 -27.09
N SER A 615 25.34 -64.27 -26.41
CA SER A 615 25.13 -64.35 -24.96
C SER A 615 26.31 -63.76 -24.19
N TYR A 616 27.55 -64.02 -24.64
CA TYR A 616 28.75 -63.42 -24.05
C TYR A 616 28.70 -61.88 -24.17
N THR A 617 28.36 -61.38 -25.36
CA THR A 617 28.30 -59.94 -25.63
C THR A 617 27.18 -59.27 -24.83
N ALA A 618 26.01 -59.92 -24.72
CA ALA A 618 24.89 -59.42 -23.92
C ALA A 618 25.23 -59.34 -22.42
N ASN A 619 25.86 -60.37 -21.86
CA ASN A 619 26.25 -60.39 -20.44
C ASN A 619 27.35 -59.36 -20.14
N LEU A 620 28.36 -59.24 -21.00
CA LEU A 620 29.41 -58.23 -20.86
C LEU A 620 28.80 -56.82 -20.92
N SER A 621 27.91 -56.56 -21.88
CA SER A 621 27.22 -55.28 -22.03
C SER A 621 26.34 -54.95 -20.82
N SER A 622 25.57 -55.92 -20.31
CA SER A 622 24.74 -55.77 -19.10
C SER A 622 25.60 -55.40 -17.89
N MET A 623 26.72 -56.11 -17.67
CA MET A 623 27.61 -55.86 -16.54
C MET A 623 28.23 -54.45 -16.59
N LEU A 624 28.69 -54.01 -17.77
CA LEU A 624 29.26 -52.67 -17.96
C LEU A 624 28.22 -51.55 -17.82
N THR A 625 26.97 -51.84 -18.17
CA THR A 625 25.86 -50.88 -18.07
C THR A 625 25.39 -50.72 -16.63
N VAL A 626 25.24 -51.80 -15.87
CA VAL A 626 24.82 -51.78 -14.45
C VAL A 626 25.85 -51.06 -13.57
N GLN A 627 27.15 -51.32 -13.78
CA GLN A 627 28.21 -50.65 -13.02
C GLN A 627 28.25 -49.13 -13.22
N LYS A 628 27.74 -48.61 -14.35
CA LYS A 628 27.64 -47.16 -14.60
C LYS A 628 26.38 -46.52 -14.03
N LEU A 629 25.34 -47.30 -13.74
CA LEU A 629 24.02 -46.78 -13.39
C LEU A 629 23.70 -46.84 -11.88
N GLN A 630 24.39 -47.66 -11.08
CA GLN A 630 24.10 -47.78 -9.65
C GLN A 630 25.26 -47.24 -8.78
N PRO A 631 25.11 -46.05 -8.15
CA PRO A 631 25.98 -45.67 -7.04
C PRO A 631 25.79 -46.65 -5.87
N ASN A 632 26.84 -46.82 -5.05
CA ASN A 632 26.86 -47.79 -3.94
C ASN A 632 25.86 -47.49 -2.81
N VAL A 633 25.25 -46.29 -2.84
CA VAL A 633 24.20 -45.83 -1.93
C VAL A 633 23.12 -45.20 -2.80
N THR A 634 21.92 -45.75 -2.75
CA THR A 634 20.79 -45.28 -3.56
C THR A 634 19.89 -44.32 -2.81
N ASP A 635 19.84 -44.39 -1.48
CA ASP A 635 18.86 -43.66 -0.66
C ASP A 635 19.31 -43.50 0.81
N ILE A 636 18.74 -42.52 1.51
CA ILE A 636 18.98 -42.25 2.94
C ILE A 636 18.53 -43.43 3.81
N GLU A 637 17.46 -44.12 3.42
CA GLU A 637 16.94 -45.31 4.10
C GLU A 637 17.92 -46.49 4.04
N TRP A 638 18.67 -46.61 2.95
CA TRP A 638 19.73 -47.61 2.83
C TRP A 638 20.86 -47.34 3.82
N LEU A 639 21.20 -46.07 4.07
CA LEU A 639 22.21 -45.70 5.07
C LEU A 639 21.75 -45.96 6.49
N LYS A 640 20.47 -45.65 6.79
CA LYS A 640 19.83 -45.95 8.09
C LYS A 640 19.89 -47.45 8.38
N THR A 641 19.48 -48.27 7.42
CA THR A 641 19.48 -49.75 7.56
C THR A 641 20.87 -50.32 7.81
N ASN A 642 21.90 -49.74 7.20
CA ASN A 642 23.29 -50.21 7.31
C ASN A 642 24.11 -49.50 8.41
N ASN A 643 23.50 -48.60 9.19
CA ASN A 643 24.13 -47.83 10.26
C ASN A 643 25.45 -47.14 9.83
N LEU A 644 25.43 -46.55 8.63
CA LEU A 644 26.60 -45.89 8.05
C LEU A 644 26.68 -44.43 8.52
N LYS A 645 27.91 -43.98 8.83
CA LYS A 645 28.15 -42.61 9.29
C LYS A 645 28.11 -41.63 8.12
N ILE A 646 27.39 -40.53 8.30
CA ILE A 646 27.29 -39.41 7.36
C ILE A 646 28.05 -38.22 7.96
N GLY A 647 28.90 -37.57 7.16
CA GLY A 647 29.47 -36.28 7.50
C GLY A 647 28.59 -35.16 6.97
N CYS A 648 28.29 -34.17 7.81
CA CYS A 648 27.63 -32.93 7.40
C CYS A 648 28.39 -31.74 7.96
N ASP A 649 28.15 -30.56 7.37
CA ASP A 649 28.66 -29.31 7.91
C ASP A 649 27.94 -28.99 9.23
N GLY A 650 28.71 -28.74 10.29
CA GLY A 650 28.21 -28.51 11.64
C GLY A 650 27.53 -27.16 11.81
N ASP A 651 27.88 -26.17 10.99
CA ASP A 651 27.32 -24.81 11.05
C ASP A 651 26.12 -24.63 10.09
N SER A 652 25.76 -25.68 9.34
CA SER A 652 24.71 -25.69 8.33
C SER A 652 23.35 -26.19 8.86
N PHE A 653 22.26 -25.73 8.23
CA PHE A 653 20.90 -26.22 8.50
C PHE A 653 20.76 -27.72 8.21
N VAL A 654 21.63 -28.30 7.38
CA VAL A 654 21.62 -29.72 7.00
C VAL A 654 21.69 -30.63 8.22
N ARG A 655 22.44 -30.24 9.26
CA ARG A 655 22.51 -31.03 10.50
C ARG A 655 21.15 -31.14 11.18
N LYS A 656 20.48 -30.00 11.38
CA LYS A 656 19.13 -29.94 11.99
C LYS A 656 18.12 -30.72 11.15
N TYR A 657 18.17 -30.56 9.83
CA TYR A 657 17.35 -31.32 8.89
C TYR A 657 17.56 -32.84 9.02
N LEU A 658 18.81 -33.30 9.11
CA LEU A 658 19.14 -34.72 9.28
C LEU A 658 18.72 -35.25 10.66
N GLU A 659 18.79 -34.43 11.71
CA GLU A 659 18.31 -34.77 13.06
C GLU A 659 16.77 -34.89 13.12
N GLU A 660 16.04 -34.04 12.41
CA GLU A 660 14.56 -34.09 12.32
C GLU A 660 14.04 -35.22 11.42
N CYS A 661 14.81 -35.64 10.40
CA CYS A 661 14.48 -36.76 9.51
C CYS A 661 14.83 -38.15 10.08
N ASN A 662 15.43 -38.20 11.28
CA ASN A 662 15.81 -39.43 11.98
C ASN A 662 14.79 -39.75 13.07
#